data_AF-A0AAD3D6E7-F1
#
_entry.id   AF-A0AAD3D6E7-F1
#
_cell.length_a   1.000
_cell.length_b   1.000
_cell.length_c   1.000
_cell.angle_alpha   90.00
_cell.angle_beta   90.00
_cell.angle_gamma   90.00
#
_symmetry.space_group_name_H-M   'P 1'
#
loop_
_entity.id
_entity.type
_entity.pdbx_description
1 polymer ?
#
loop_
_entity_poly.entity_id
_entity_poly.type
_entity_poly.pdbx_seq_one_letter_code
_entity_poly.pdbx_strand_id
1 'polypeptide(L)'
;MKLIEGASRVSSNDYKKFRAMMIESLSSNIALKQKKENSKDDTDPSIANFVDDILNKIKNFRLVREGKKSNVKYTAREIRLALSLYSMNPSAYKDLRDSSLYIYPSETQIKRWRKKSAVEEGVDPSIYGRLRERLNIDNTKETEYVQLLVDEMKLQSGIYTNIMNNKVVGIVPVGNSLEDIRKEIHDATKELVQEMRMEDKKNDVENDDKNKSEKKPKSQQSTDNDYFVPALYVNQWRIRTAFNKSANVEFFFNDGSLSGNEILYQLLHVCNQLNNVNIVVLLLLFDAGGSNSRLASLLRHGVELPSEMKWLNESLISFTDPTGDKGTRVGISHCSTHGLKALRNAFLASSKEDSTARYFRSRDGIRFTWNGCVTECFYRDRQHLQQDTMLTMDSVFPNHWNKMRVGEALRVFSEKTLVEQFMTIGQELNCFNELLFSGNRNENKDIIAMYKKRLRILRRVISTKLEEVSESVKEMFAGLEFSVYVACIFNERFMNKGQSITRENIDELEVEMKSNLEYFRDWILSAYGQKGTEMYRDRMDKWTECSIDKKTYNNLRIQICGFFFFAKKLLQHDKRVKYIPFLFSNTSSLESFFSQIRARNADTPQKYCAAVSALESKKTMDALKQQQNRMYEGTVDENEIQVATFGFDESVQST
;
A
#
# COMPACT_ATOMS: atom_id res chain seq x y z
N MET A 1 22.21 55.13 -6.38
CA MET A 1 20.85 55.17 -5.78
C MET A 1 19.90 56.23 -6.37
N LYS A 2 20.35 57.21 -7.18
CA LYS A 2 19.46 58.16 -7.89
C LYS A 2 18.76 57.61 -9.16
N LEU A 3 19.04 56.37 -9.56
CA LEU A 3 18.42 55.71 -10.74
C LEU A 3 17.01 55.13 -10.48
N ILE A 4 16.52 55.16 -9.25
CA ILE A 4 15.24 54.52 -8.87
C ILE A 4 14.10 55.54 -8.68
N GLU A 5 14.40 56.81 -8.44
CA GLU A 5 13.36 57.85 -8.22
C GLU A 5 12.64 58.29 -9.51
N GLY A 6 13.22 58.04 -10.70
CA GLY A 6 12.58 58.28 -11.99
C GLY A 6 11.67 57.14 -12.50
N ALA A 7 11.59 56.00 -11.80
CA ALA A 7 10.91 54.78 -12.26
C ALA A 7 9.41 54.71 -11.92
N SER A 8 8.77 55.85 -11.60
CA SER A 8 7.36 55.87 -11.18
C SER A 8 6.38 55.62 -12.34
N ARG A 9 6.84 55.67 -13.60
CA ARG A 9 6.08 55.19 -14.78
C ARG A 9 7.02 54.56 -15.81
N VAL A 10 7.52 53.35 -15.54
CA VAL A 10 7.95 52.47 -16.65
C VAL A 10 6.71 52.31 -17.53
N SER A 11 6.73 52.90 -18.72
CA SER A 11 5.59 52.82 -19.61
C SER A 11 5.34 51.34 -19.94
N SER A 12 4.10 50.95 -20.25
CA SER A 12 3.84 49.57 -20.73
C SER A 12 4.74 49.21 -21.92
N ASN A 13 5.24 50.21 -22.64
CA ASN A 13 6.16 50.07 -23.76
C ASN A 13 7.57 49.66 -23.31
N ASP A 14 8.11 50.25 -22.24
CA ASP A 14 9.44 49.93 -21.72
C ASP A 14 9.51 48.50 -21.17
N TYR A 15 8.43 48.04 -20.53
CA TYR A 15 8.31 46.65 -20.06
C TYR A 15 8.32 45.66 -21.23
N LYS A 16 7.54 45.92 -22.28
CA LYS A 16 7.51 45.09 -23.50
C LYS A 16 8.88 45.07 -24.19
N LYS A 17 9.54 46.23 -24.28
CA LYS A 17 10.89 46.35 -24.85
C LYS A 17 11.92 45.55 -24.06
N PHE A 18 11.93 45.70 -22.72
CA PHE A 18 12.86 44.96 -21.87
C PHE A 18 12.61 43.44 -21.90
N ARG A 19 11.34 43.01 -21.91
CA ARG A 19 10.96 41.61 -22.09
C ARG A 19 11.49 41.05 -23.42
N ALA A 20 11.25 41.74 -24.53
CA ALA A 20 11.71 41.33 -25.85
C ALA A 20 13.25 41.20 -25.88
N MET A 21 13.97 42.18 -25.34
CA MET A 21 15.42 42.15 -25.25
C MET A 21 15.95 40.96 -24.44
N MET A 22 15.31 40.60 -23.32
CA MET A 22 15.74 39.43 -22.53
C MET A 22 15.50 38.11 -23.27
N ILE A 23 14.35 37.98 -23.95
CA ILE A 23 14.05 36.78 -24.75
C ILE A 23 15.05 36.64 -25.91
N GLU A 24 15.29 37.72 -26.65
CA GLU A 24 16.24 37.75 -27.78
C GLU A 24 17.66 37.40 -27.33
N SER A 25 18.11 37.97 -26.20
CA SER A 25 19.43 37.69 -25.64
C SER A 25 19.59 36.24 -25.19
N LEU A 26 18.62 35.67 -24.48
CA LEU A 26 18.66 34.27 -24.04
C LEU A 26 18.60 33.30 -25.23
N SER A 27 17.72 33.58 -26.19
CA SER A 27 17.57 32.74 -27.39
C SER A 27 18.84 32.75 -28.23
N SER A 28 19.45 33.92 -28.42
CA SER A 28 20.73 34.08 -29.14
C SER A 28 21.86 33.30 -28.46
N ASN A 29 21.94 33.33 -27.13
CA ASN A 29 22.98 32.59 -26.37
C ASN A 29 22.82 31.07 -26.46
N ILE A 30 21.59 30.56 -26.52
CA ILE A 30 21.31 29.14 -26.70
C ILE A 30 21.65 28.71 -28.14
N ALA A 31 21.23 29.50 -29.13
CA ALA A 31 21.55 29.25 -30.54
C ALA A 31 23.07 29.23 -30.80
N LEU A 32 23.82 30.15 -30.17
CA LEU A 32 25.29 30.18 -30.24
C LEU A 32 25.95 28.93 -29.67
N LYS A 33 25.35 28.29 -28.65
CA LYS A 33 25.85 27.04 -28.06
C LYS A 33 25.48 25.80 -28.86
N GLN A 34 24.41 25.84 -29.66
CA GLN A 34 23.91 24.68 -30.41
C GLN A 34 24.54 24.47 -31.80
N LYS A 35 25.42 25.37 -32.30
CA LYS A 35 26.17 25.27 -33.59
C LYS A 35 25.57 24.29 -34.64
N LYS A 36 24.73 24.84 -35.55
CA LYS A 36 23.96 24.22 -36.67
C LYS A 36 22.64 23.56 -36.21
N GLU A 37 21.49 23.72 -36.85
CA GLU A 37 21.17 23.96 -38.26
C GLU A 37 19.79 24.64 -38.38
N ASN A 38 19.53 25.24 -39.54
CA ASN A 38 18.34 26.02 -39.90
C ASN A 38 17.01 25.48 -39.35
N SER A 39 16.43 26.17 -38.37
CA SER A 39 14.97 26.19 -38.20
C SER A 39 14.53 27.61 -37.83
N LYS A 40 13.49 28.07 -38.53
CA LYS A 40 12.87 29.39 -38.38
C LYS A 40 12.25 29.54 -36.99
N ASP A 41 12.63 30.62 -36.31
CA ASP A 41 11.75 31.57 -35.60
C ASP A 41 10.63 31.06 -34.66
N ASP A 42 10.71 29.84 -34.15
CA ASP A 42 9.85 29.42 -33.04
C ASP A 42 10.59 29.67 -31.73
N THR A 43 10.28 30.80 -31.09
CA THR A 43 10.85 31.14 -29.79
C THR A 43 10.39 30.08 -28.79
N ASP A 44 11.34 29.30 -28.24
CA ASP A 44 11.01 28.26 -27.26
C ASP A 44 10.11 28.85 -26.15
N PRO A 45 8.85 28.37 -26.01
CA PRO A 45 7.91 28.86 -25.01
C PRO A 45 8.48 28.80 -23.59
N SER A 46 9.46 27.92 -23.33
CA SER A 46 10.15 27.81 -22.05
C SER A 46 10.93 29.08 -21.69
N ILE A 47 11.58 29.72 -22.67
CA ILE A 47 12.38 30.95 -22.48
C ILE A 47 11.45 32.11 -22.16
N ALA A 48 10.36 32.25 -22.90
CA ALA A 48 9.36 33.28 -22.65
C ALA A 48 8.76 33.15 -21.24
N ASN A 49 8.37 31.93 -20.84
CA ASN A 49 7.85 31.65 -19.49
C ASN A 49 8.88 31.95 -18.39
N PHE A 50 10.16 31.66 -18.61
CA PHE A 50 11.24 31.97 -17.67
C PHE A 50 11.45 33.47 -17.51
N VAL A 51 11.48 34.22 -18.63
CA VAL A 51 11.60 35.68 -18.62
C VAL A 51 10.41 36.32 -17.88
N ASP A 52 9.19 35.84 -18.14
CA ASP A 52 8.00 36.34 -17.45
C ASP A 52 8.03 36.08 -15.94
N ASP A 53 8.56 34.93 -15.50
CA ASP A 53 8.78 34.62 -14.08
C ASP A 53 9.79 35.59 -13.43
N ILE A 54 10.92 35.88 -14.09
CA ILE A 54 11.91 36.86 -13.61
C ILE A 54 11.29 38.25 -13.51
N LEU A 55 10.58 38.71 -14.54
CA LEU A 55 9.97 40.03 -14.54
C LEU A 55 8.92 40.18 -13.44
N ASN A 56 8.15 39.12 -13.18
CA ASN A 56 7.22 39.08 -12.05
C ASN A 56 7.94 39.16 -10.70
N LYS A 57 9.09 38.49 -10.54
CA LYS A 57 9.92 38.59 -9.33
C LYS A 57 10.46 40.00 -9.09
N ILE A 58 10.96 40.66 -10.14
CA ILE A 58 11.42 42.06 -10.07
C ILE A 58 10.27 42.98 -9.64
N LYS A 59 9.08 42.81 -10.24
CA LYS A 59 7.88 43.56 -9.89
C LYS A 59 7.47 43.33 -8.43
N ASN A 60 7.48 42.09 -7.96
CA ASN A 60 7.18 41.75 -6.57
C ASN A 60 8.19 42.36 -5.60
N PHE A 61 9.49 42.32 -5.92
CA PHE A 61 10.52 42.95 -5.11
C PHE A 61 10.30 44.46 -4.98
N ARG A 62 9.97 45.14 -6.09
CA ARG A 62 9.59 46.56 -6.09
C ARG A 62 8.40 46.83 -5.17
N LEU A 63 7.31 46.06 -5.31
CA LEU A 63 6.10 46.24 -4.48
C LEU A 63 6.40 46.09 -2.99
N VAL A 64 7.25 45.14 -2.61
CA VAL A 64 7.67 44.97 -1.20
C VAL A 64 8.47 46.17 -0.71
N ARG A 65 9.37 46.72 -1.53
CA ARG A 65 10.15 47.93 -1.19
C ARG A 65 9.28 49.18 -1.08
N GLU A 66 8.21 49.28 -1.87
CA GLU A 66 7.18 50.34 -1.76
C GLU A 66 6.22 50.14 -0.57
N GLY A 67 6.42 49.10 0.26
CA GLY A 67 5.51 48.77 1.37
C GLY A 67 4.19 48.12 0.95
N LYS A 68 3.96 47.89 -0.35
CA LYS A 68 2.73 47.33 -0.93
C LYS A 68 2.74 45.80 -0.94
N LYS A 69 3.03 45.18 0.21
CA LYS A 69 3.14 43.72 0.35
C LYS A 69 1.86 42.97 -0.05
N SER A 70 0.68 43.58 0.12
CA SER A 70 -0.62 42.99 -0.26
C SER A 70 -0.81 42.84 -1.77
N ASN A 71 -0.07 43.58 -2.59
CA ASN A 71 -0.20 43.57 -4.05
C ASN A 71 0.72 42.56 -4.74
N VAL A 72 1.55 41.84 -3.98
CA VAL A 72 2.45 40.80 -4.49
C VAL A 72 1.62 39.65 -5.04
N LYS A 73 1.90 39.25 -6.28
CA LYS A 73 1.23 38.11 -6.93
C LYS A 73 2.23 36.98 -7.12
N TYR A 74 1.86 35.80 -6.64
CA TYR A 74 2.67 34.59 -6.77
C TYR A 74 2.16 33.75 -7.94
N THR A 75 3.08 33.18 -8.70
CA THR A 75 2.73 32.22 -9.76
C THR A 75 2.30 30.88 -9.16
N ALA A 76 1.55 30.06 -9.91
CA ALA A 76 1.18 28.72 -9.44
C ALA A 76 2.40 27.85 -9.08
N ARG A 77 3.52 28.03 -9.79
CA ARG A 77 4.79 27.34 -9.51
C ARG A 77 5.38 27.76 -8.17
N GLU A 78 5.41 29.06 -7.87
CA GLU A 78 5.89 29.60 -6.60
C GLU A 78 5.02 29.15 -5.43
N ILE A 79 3.70 29.17 -5.61
CA ILE A 79 2.74 28.67 -4.61
C ILE A 79 3.01 27.20 -4.29
N ARG A 80 3.17 26.35 -5.32
CA ARG A 80 3.49 24.93 -5.15
C ARG A 80 4.83 24.73 -4.44
N LEU A 81 5.87 25.46 -4.85
CA LEU A 81 7.19 25.39 -4.20
C LEU A 81 7.11 25.79 -2.72
N ALA A 82 6.45 26.91 -2.41
CA ALA A 82 6.28 27.38 -1.03
C ALA A 82 5.48 26.39 -0.18
N LEU A 83 4.38 25.82 -0.71
CA LEU A 83 3.60 24.77 -0.04
C LEU A 83 4.45 23.53 0.22
N SER A 84 5.26 23.09 -0.74
CA SER A 84 6.15 21.92 -0.59
C SER A 84 7.20 22.16 0.49
N LEU A 85 7.91 23.29 0.45
CA LEU A 85 8.93 23.64 1.44
C LEU A 85 8.32 23.77 2.84
N TYR A 86 7.21 24.49 2.97
CA TYR A 86 6.49 24.64 4.24
C TYR A 86 5.98 23.31 4.77
N SER A 87 5.50 22.41 3.90
CA SER A 87 5.03 21.08 4.29
C SER A 87 6.16 20.15 4.71
N MET A 88 7.39 20.39 4.27
CA MET A 88 8.57 19.65 4.71
C MET A 88 9.05 20.11 6.08
N ASN A 89 9.24 21.41 6.25
CA ASN A 89 9.68 21.98 7.52
C ASN A 89 9.23 23.46 7.59
N PRO A 90 8.18 23.77 8.38
CA PRO A 90 7.71 25.15 8.56
C PRO A 90 8.77 26.11 9.08
N SER A 91 9.68 25.65 9.96
CA SER A 91 10.76 26.47 10.52
C SER A 91 11.79 26.78 9.45
N ALA A 92 12.27 25.77 8.72
CA ALA A 92 13.24 25.98 7.64
C ALA A 92 12.67 26.86 6.51
N TYR A 93 11.36 26.76 6.23
CA TYR A 93 10.71 27.67 5.30
C TYR A 93 10.71 29.12 5.80
N LYS A 94 10.47 29.34 7.10
CA LYS A 94 10.54 30.67 7.72
C LYS A 94 11.95 31.24 7.60
N ASP A 95 12.97 30.45 7.95
CA ASP A 95 14.37 30.86 7.86
C ASP A 95 14.75 31.18 6.42
N LEU A 96 14.38 30.33 5.45
CA LEU A 96 14.59 30.57 4.03
C LEU A 96 13.90 31.86 3.55
N ARG A 97 12.64 32.08 3.95
CA ARG A 97 11.90 33.30 3.59
C ARG A 97 12.60 34.54 4.15
N ASP A 98 13.06 34.47 5.39
CA ASP A 98 13.62 35.61 6.10
C ASP A 98 15.07 35.90 5.63
N SER A 99 15.81 34.88 5.18
CA SER A 99 17.19 35.01 4.69
C SER A 99 17.31 35.21 3.17
N SER A 100 16.27 34.88 2.39
CA SER A 100 16.35 34.92 0.93
C SER A 100 16.12 36.32 0.37
N LEU A 101 16.81 36.62 -0.73
CA LEU A 101 16.50 37.77 -1.58
C LEU A 101 15.20 37.57 -2.36
N TYR A 102 14.74 36.33 -2.52
CA TYR A 102 13.47 36.01 -3.16
C TYR A 102 12.31 36.30 -2.22
N ILE A 103 11.27 36.95 -2.75
CA ILE A 103 10.04 37.23 -2.01
C ILE A 103 9.20 35.95 -1.97
N TYR A 104 9.17 35.29 -0.81
CA TYR A 104 8.32 34.12 -0.59
C TYR A 104 6.98 34.50 0.09
N PRO A 105 5.92 33.69 -0.11
CA PRO A 105 4.64 33.86 0.58
C PRO A 105 4.76 33.88 2.11
N SER A 106 3.90 34.66 2.75
CA SER A 106 3.77 34.62 4.22
C SER A 106 3.19 33.29 4.69
N GLU A 107 3.49 32.90 5.94
CA GLU A 107 2.91 31.68 6.53
C GLU A 107 1.38 31.71 6.56
N THR A 108 0.78 32.87 6.86
CA THR A 108 -0.67 33.03 6.86
C THR A 108 -1.28 32.71 5.50
N GLN A 109 -0.62 33.15 4.42
CA GLN A 109 -1.08 32.90 3.06
C GLN A 109 -0.93 31.43 2.67
N ILE A 110 0.17 30.78 3.07
CA ILE A 110 0.37 29.34 2.87
C ILE A 110 -0.66 28.53 3.65
N LYS A 111 -0.92 28.86 4.92
CA LYS A 111 -1.97 28.21 5.72
C LYS A 111 -3.34 28.36 5.07
N ARG A 112 -3.64 29.53 4.49
CA ARG A 112 -4.89 29.77 3.74
C ARG A 112 -4.98 28.90 2.49
N TRP A 113 -3.91 28.82 1.69
CA TRP A 113 -3.90 27.94 0.51
C TRP A 113 -4.00 26.47 0.89
N ARG A 114 -3.30 26.04 1.94
CA ARG A 114 -3.38 24.67 2.46
C ARG A 114 -4.80 24.33 2.92
N LYS A 115 -5.49 25.26 3.59
CA LYS A 115 -6.91 25.09 3.96
C LYS A 115 -7.80 24.95 2.71
N LYS A 116 -7.53 25.73 1.65
CA LYS A 116 -8.27 25.64 0.38
C LYS A 116 -8.03 24.31 -0.36
N SER A 117 -6.88 23.68 -0.14
CA SER A 117 -6.53 22.38 -0.72
C SER A 117 -6.78 21.19 0.21
N ALA A 118 -7.37 21.42 1.39
CA ALA A 118 -7.72 20.36 2.32
C ALA A 118 -8.80 19.47 1.68
N VAL A 119 -8.68 18.17 1.92
CA VAL A 119 -9.68 17.20 1.47
C VAL A 119 -10.74 17.01 2.52
N GLU A 120 -11.97 16.79 2.08
CA GLU A 120 -13.06 16.38 2.95
C GLU A 120 -13.13 14.86 3.06
N GLU A 121 -13.76 14.38 4.12
CA GLU A 121 -14.00 12.97 4.36
C GLU A 121 -15.07 12.44 3.39
N GLY A 122 -14.90 11.19 2.94
CA GLY A 122 -15.95 10.35 2.35
C GLY A 122 -16.53 10.74 0.98
N VAL A 123 -16.52 12.01 0.57
CA VAL A 123 -17.08 12.44 -0.74
C VAL A 123 -16.39 13.72 -1.22
N ASP A 124 -15.08 13.68 -1.52
CA ASP A 124 -14.38 14.83 -2.13
C ASP A 124 -14.01 14.55 -3.60
N PRO A 125 -14.87 14.96 -4.57
CA PRO A 125 -14.60 14.79 -6.00
C PRO A 125 -13.27 15.39 -6.45
N SER A 126 -12.77 16.42 -5.74
CA SER A 126 -11.52 17.08 -6.11
C SER A 126 -10.30 16.17 -5.97
N ILE A 127 -10.39 15.10 -5.18
CA ILE A 127 -9.29 14.12 -5.08
C ILE A 127 -9.16 13.35 -6.38
N TYR A 128 -10.27 12.90 -6.95
CA TYR A 128 -10.29 12.13 -8.19
C TYR A 128 -9.87 12.98 -9.38
N GLY A 129 -10.28 14.26 -9.44
CA GLY A 129 -9.78 15.22 -10.43
C GLY A 129 -8.25 15.38 -10.34
N ARG A 130 -7.71 15.60 -9.13
CA ARG A 130 -6.26 15.67 -8.90
C ARG A 130 -5.54 14.37 -9.25
N LEU A 131 -6.19 13.23 -9.02
CA LEU A 131 -5.65 11.91 -9.32
C LEU A 131 -5.53 11.69 -10.82
N ARG A 132 -6.58 12.07 -11.56
CA ARG A 132 -6.64 12.02 -13.03
C ARG A 132 -5.53 12.86 -13.68
N GLU A 133 -5.38 14.10 -13.23
CA GLU A 133 -4.28 15.00 -13.67
C GLU A 133 -2.91 14.38 -13.37
N ARG A 134 -2.72 13.84 -12.15
CA ARG A 134 -1.45 13.27 -11.71
C ARG A 134 -1.03 12.04 -12.50
N LEU A 135 -1.99 11.19 -12.83
CA LEU A 135 -1.76 9.99 -13.63
C LEU A 135 -1.65 10.30 -15.12
N ASN A 136 -1.83 11.57 -15.52
CA ASN A 136 -1.74 12.04 -16.89
C ASN A 136 -2.76 11.38 -17.83
N ILE A 137 -3.91 10.97 -17.28
CA ILE A 137 -4.95 10.22 -18.00
C ILE A 137 -5.55 11.08 -19.13
N ASP A 138 -5.65 12.39 -18.93
CA ASP A 138 -6.20 13.32 -19.95
C ASP A 138 -5.38 13.34 -21.24
N ASN A 139 -4.06 13.18 -21.12
CA ASN A 139 -3.16 13.24 -22.26
C ASN A 139 -3.04 11.88 -22.98
N THR A 140 -3.25 10.77 -22.27
CA THR A 140 -3.14 9.43 -22.85
C THR A 140 -4.49 8.87 -23.34
N LYS A 141 -5.61 9.30 -22.75
CA LYS A 141 -6.95 8.67 -22.87
C LYS A 141 -6.95 7.16 -22.56
N GLU A 142 -5.89 6.68 -21.91
CA GLU A 142 -5.75 5.26 -21.56
C GLU A 142 -6.34 5.00 -20.18
N THR A 143 -7.02 3.87 -20.05
CA THR A 143 -7.45 3.33 -18.75
C THR A 143 -6.23 2.97 -17.91
N GLU A 144 -6.18 3.43 -16.67
CA GLU A 144 -5.12 3.06 -15.74
C GLU A 144 -5.59 1.93 -14.82
N TYR A 145 -4.84 0.82 -14.80
CA TYR A 145 -5.13 -0.32 -13.94
C TYR A 145 -4.37 -0.23 -12.61
N VAL A 146 -5.08 -0.38 -11.50
CA VAL A 146 -4.53 -0.15 -10.17
C VAL A 146 -4.85 -1.25 -9.18
N GLN A 147 -4.02 -1.35 -8.13
CA GLN A 147 -4.38 -2.01 -6.88
C GLN A 147 -4.94 -0.96 -5.91
N LEU A 148 -6.01 -1.32 -5.21
CA LEU A 148 -6.64 -0.54 -4.15
C LEU A 148 -6.23 -1.11 -2.80
N LEU A 149 -5.58 -0.28 -1.99
CA LEU A 149 -5.08 -0.58 -0.66
C LEU A 149 -5.99 0.05 0.38
N VAL A 150 -6.32 -0.69 1.43
CA VAL A 150 -7.07 -0.16 2.57
C VAL A 150 -6.53 -0.72 3.88
N ASP A 151 -6.43 0.16 4.87
CA ASP A 151 -5.99 -0.13 6.23
C ASP A 151 -6.47 0.98 7.15
N GLU A 152 -6.53 0.67 8.45
CA GLU A 152 -7.03 1.56 9.48
C GLU A 152 -5.88 2.09 10.35
N MET A 153 -5.94 3.38 10.67
CA MET A 153 -5.00 4.02 11.57
C MET A 153 -5.74 4.58 12.79
N LYS A 154 -5.29 4.18 13.98
CA LYS A 154 -5.70 4.84 15.23
C LYS A 154 -5.27 6.30 15.25
N LEU A 155 -6.20 7.17 15.62
CA LEU A 155 -6.03 8.61 15.77
C LEU A 155 -5.80 9.00 17.24
N GLN A 156 -5.22 10.18 17.43
CA GLN A 156 -5.34 10.93 18.68
C GLN A 156 -6.75 11.49 18.74
N SER A 157 -7.54 11.01 19.71
CA SER A 157 -8.93 11.43 19.90
C SER A 157 -9.02 12.93 20.18
N GLY A 158 -10.06 13.56 19.62
CA GLY A 158 -10.37 14.96 19.86
C GLY A 158 -11.50 15.45 18.98
N ILE A 159 -12.41 16.23 19.59
CA ILE A 159 -13.46 16.97 18.89
C ILE A 159 -12.96 18.40 18.71
N TYR A 160 -13.02 18.89 17.48
CA TYR A 160 -12.54 20.21 17.12
C TYR A 160 -13.66 21.03 16.49
N THR A 161 -14.02 22.13 17.14
CA THR A 161 -14.98 23.10 16.58
C THR A 161 -14.23 24.28 16.01
N ASN A 162 -14.45 24.56 14.73
CA ASN A 162 -13.95 25.77 14.11
C ASN A 162 -14.94 26.92 14.35
N ILE A 163 -14.61 27.79 15.30
CA ILE A 163 -15.45 28.92 15.74
C ILE A 163 -15.78 29.89 14.60
N MET A 164 -14.95 29.95 13.55
CA MET A 164 -15.16 30.89 12.44
C MET A 164 -16.22 30.42 11.44
N ASN A 165 -16.47 29.12 11.33
CA ASN A 165 -17.45 28.57 10.38
C ASN A 165 -18.37 27.51 10.99
N ASN A 166 -18.35 27.36 12.32
CA ASN A 166 -19.09 26.37 13.09
C ASN A 166 -18.93 24.91 12.63
N LYS A 167 -17.89 24.59 11.84
CA LYS A 167 -17.62 23.21 11.41
C LYS A 167 -17.02 22.43 12.57
N VAL A 168 -17.67 21.32 12.94
CA VAL A 168 -17.15 20.35 13.91
C VAL A 168 -16.44 19.24 13.15
N VAL A 169 -15.28 18.81 13.64
CA VAL A 169 -14.48 17.72 13.07
C VAL A 169 -14.10 16.75 14.18
N GLY A 170 -14.04 15.46 13.86
CA GLY A 170 -13.68 14.41 14.83
C GLY A 170 -14.87 13.87 15.61
N ILE A 171 -16.08 14.04 15.07
CA ILE A 171 -17.27 13.31 15.50
C ILE A 171 -17.73 12.40 14.36
N VAL A 172 -18.24 11.23 14.71
CA VAL A 172 -18.85 10.26 13.79
C VAL A 172 -20.21 9.84 14.34
N PRO A 173 -21.20 9.59 13.47
CA PRO A 173 -22.51 9.11 13.91
C PRO A 173 -22.39 7.69 14.49
N VAL A 174 -23.08 7.44 15.61
CA VAL A 174 -23.17 6.13 16.25
C VAL A 174 -24.36 5.38 15.66
N GLY A 175 -24.10 4.19 15.12
CA GLY A 175 -25.18 3.24 14.82
C GLY A 175 -25.98 3.55 13.56
N ASN A 176 -25.48 4.39 12.66
CA ASN A 176 -26.13 4.59 11.36
C ASN A 176 -25.99 3.32 10.53
N SER A 177 -27.04 2.53 10.61
CA SER A 177 -27.35 1.37 9.80
C SER A 177 -27.27 1.74 8.31
N LEU A 178 -27.09 0.72 7.47
CA LEU A 178 -27.26 0.77 6.01
C LEU A 178 -28.50 1.55 5.50
N GLU A 179 -29.47 1.87 6.36
CA GLU A 179 -30.68 2.64 6.05
C GLU A 179 -30.44 4.13 5.83
N ASP A 180 -29.62 4.80 6.64
CA ASP A 180 -29.25 6.20 6.39
C ASP A 180 -28.38 6.31 5.15
N ILE A 181 -27.51 5.31 4.95
CA ILE A 181 -26.66 5.15 3.77
C ILE A 181 -27.49 4.94 2.50
N ARG A 182 -28.56 4.12 2.56
CA ARG A 182 -29.51 3.97 1.45
C ARG A 182 -30.24 5.25 1.14
N LYS A 183 -30.62 6.01 2.17
CA LYS A 183 -31.33 7.27 2.03
C LYS A 183 -30.43 8.32 1.37
N GLU A 184 -29.18 8.43 1.80
CA GLU A 184 -28.20 9.37 1.25
C GLU A 184 -27.82 9.06 -0.21
N ILE A 185 -27.59 7.78 -0.55
CA ILE A 185 -27.40 7.36 -1.97
C ILE A 185 -28.65 7.64 -2.79
N HIS A 186 -29.85 7.30 -2.29
CA HIS A 186 -31.10 7.48 -3.00
C HIS A 186 -31.41 8.97 -3.25
N ASP A 187 -31.11 9.83 -2.29
CA ASP A 187 -31.32 11.26 -2.39
C ASP A 187 -30.27 11.91 -3.32
N ALA A 188 -29.00 11.53 -3.24
CA ALA A 188 -27.97 11.97 -4.19
C ALA A 188 -28.25 11.51 -5.63
N THR A 189 -28.75 10.28 -5.80
CA THR A 189 -29.14 9.75 -7.12
C THR A 189 -30.37 10.48 -7.66
N LYS A 190 -31.33 10.84 -6.81
CA LYS A 190 -32.50 11.64 -7.21
C LYS A 190 -32.14 13.05 -7.63
N GLU A 191 -31.23 13.72 -6.92
CA GLU A 191 -30.75 15.06 -7.30
C GLU A 191 -30.06 15.02 -8.66
N LEU A 192 -29.18 14.04 -8.89
CA LEU A 192 -28.48 13.88 -10.16
C LEU A 192 -29.46 13.59 -11.32
N VAL A 193 -30.48 12.75 -11.09
CA VAL A 193 -31.54 12.48 -12.08
C VAL A 193 -32.43 13.71 -12.31
N GLN A 194 -32.64 14.55 -11.30
CA GLN A 194 -33.38 15.80 -11.46
C GLN A 194 -32.58 16.84 -12.23
N GLU A 195 -31.27 16.98 -11.98
CA GLU A 195 -30.39 17.86 -12.75
C GLU A 195 -30.34 17.45 -14.22
N MET A 196 -30.20 16.15 -14.51
CA MET A 196 -30.26 15.62 -15.87
C MET A 196 -31.61 15.90 -16.55
N ARG A 197 -32.73 15.75 -15.84
CA ARG A 197 -34.07 16.06 -16.38
C ARG A 197 -34.29 17.56 -16.60
N MET A 198 -33.59 18.42 -15.88
CA MET A 198 -33.67 19.88 -16.04
C MET A 198 -32.77 20.36 -17.20
N GLU A 199 -31.70 19.63 -17.52
CA GLU A 199 -30.91 19.85 -18.73
C GLU A 199 -31.63 19.39 -20.00
N ASP A 200 -32.35 18.27 -19.96
CA ASP A 200 -33.17 17.80 -21.09
C ASP A 200 -34.37 18.71 -21.37
N LYS A 201 -35.00 19.27 -20.32
CA LYS A 201 -36.11 20.23 -20.45
C LYS A 201 -35.70 21.63 -20.92
N LYS A 202 -34.40 21.94 -20.97
CA LYS A 202 -33.91 23.20 -21.58
C LYS A 202 -33.81 23.13 -23.10
N ASN A 203 -33.92 21.93 -23.68
CA ASN A 203 -33.86 21.74 -25.14
C ASN A 203 -35.22 21.49 -25.79
N ASP A 204 -36.28 21.20 -25.01
CA ASP A 204 -37.61 20.97 -25.54
C ASP A 204 -38.66 21.95 -24.97
N VAL A 205 -38.86 23.01 -25.76
CA VAL A 205 -40.14 23.63 -26.15
C VAL A 205 -40.91 24.51 -25.13
N GLU A 206 -41.17 25.73 -25.62
CA GLU A 206 -42.32 26.58 -25.32
C GLU A 206 -43.65 25.82 -25.22
N ASN A 207 -44.59 26.38 -24.45
CA ASN A 207 -46.02 26.09 -24.39
C ASN A 207 -46.58 25.08 -23.37
N ASP A 208 -47.66 25.59 -22.76
CA ASP A 208 -48.82 24.95 -22.15
C ASP A 208 -48.80 24.50 -20.68
N ASP A 209 -49.14 25.49 -19.85
CA ASP A 209 -50.39 25.62 -19.06
C ASP A 209 -50.98 24.40 -18.29
N LYS A 210 -51.15 24.64 -16.97
CA LYS A 210 -52.20 24.16 -16.03
C LYS A 210 -52.45 22.65 -15.90
N ASN A 211 -52.13 22.06 -14.74
CA ASN A 211 -53.02 21.94 -13.57
C ASN A 211 -52.58 20.85 -12.56
N LYS A 212 -52.88 21.14 -11.28
CA LYS A 212 -53.31 20.24 -10.19
C LYS A 212 -52.31 19.44 -9.33
N SER A 213 -52.33 19.88 -8.07
CA SER A 213 -52.62 19.14 -6.83
C SER A 213 -51.45 18.65 -5.97
N GLU A 214 -51.11 19.51 -5.02
CA GLU A 214 -50.32 19.24 -3.83
C GLU A 214 -50.99 18.18 -2.93
N LYS A 215 -50.30 17.07 -2.69
CA LYS A 215 -50.53 16.21 -1.52
C LYS A 215 -49.38 16.44 -0.54
N LYS A 216 -49.68 17.09 0.58
CA LYS A 216 -48.77 17.22 1.73
C LYS A 216 -48.36 15.82 2.23
N PRO A 217 -47.06 15.52 2.37
CA PRO A 217 -46.62 14.34 3.09
C PRO A 217 -46.86 14.55 4.58
N LYS A 218 -47.45 13.54 5.22
CA LYS A 218 -47.55 13.46 6.68
C LYS A 218 -46.13 13.34 7.23
N SER A 219 -45.75 14.29 8.08
CA SER A 219 -44.53 14.25 8.88
C SER A 219 -44.60 13.07 9.86
N GLN A 220 -43.91 11.98 9.53
CA GLN A 220 -43.47 11.03 10.54
C GLN A 220 -42.35 11.70 11.33
N GLN A 221 -42.60 11.99 12.60
CA GLN A 221 -41.56 12.34 13.56
C GLN A 221 -40.69 11.09 13.79
N SER A 222 -39.53 11.03 13.14
CA SER A 222 -38.45 10.14 13.56
C SER A 222 -37.78 10.78 14.78
N THR A 223 -37.97 10.18 15.94
CA THR A 223 -37.16 10.44 17.13
C THR A 223 -35.86 9.65 17.01
N ASP A 224 -35.05 9.94 15.99
CA ASP A 224 -33.67 9.48 15.93
C ASP A 224 -32.82 10.58 16.55
N ASN A 225 -32.46 10.38 17.83
CA ASN A 225 -31.37 11.13 18.40
C ASN A 225 -30.11 10.60 17.73
N ASP A 226 -29.61 11.30 16.71
CA ASP A 226 -28.30 11.06 16.13
C ASP A 226 -27.25 11.22 17.23
N TYR A 227 -26.86 10.12 17.85
CA TYR A 227 -25.78 10.12 18.84
C TYR A 227 -24.47 10.23 18.08
N PHE A 228 -23.68 11.26 18.38
CA PHE A 228 -22.34 11.43 17.82
C PHE A 228 -21.28 11.03 18.84
N VAL A 229 -20.25 10.32 18.40
CA VAL A 229 -19.09 9.94 19.23
C VAL A 229 -17.78 10.45 18.62
N PRO A 230 -16.71 10.59 19.43
CA PRO A 230 -15.41 10.99 18.91
C PRO A 230 -14.85 9.98 17.89
N ALA A 231 -14.27 10.48 16.80
CA ALA A 231 -13.48 9.68 15.88
C ALA A 231 -12.22 9.14 16.57
N LEU A 232 -12.07 7.82 16.61
CA LEU A 232 -10.91 7.13 17.20
C LEU A 232 -9.97 6.56 16.14
N TYR A 233 -10.48 6.31 14.94
CA TYR A 233 -9.75 5.71 13.84
C TYR A 233 -10.07 6.41 12.52
N VAL A 234 -9.20 6.19 11.54
CA VAL A 234 -9.42 6.55 10.14
C VAL A 234 -9.11 5.36 9.24
N ASN A 235 -10.07 4.99 8.42
CA ASN A 235 -9.87 4.02 7.35
C ASN A 235 -9.41 4.76 6.09
N GLN A 236 -8.21 4.47 5.59
CA GLN A 236 -7.60 5.19 4.47
C GLN A 236 -7.52 4.29 3.23
N TRP A 237 -8.07 4.78 2.14
CA TRP A 237 -8.01 4.17 0.82
C TRP A 237 -6.89 4.79 -0.01
N ARG A 238 -6.06 3.95 -0.62
CA ARG A 238 -4.90 4.39 -1.41
C ARG A 238 -4.75 3.50 -2.63
N ILE A 239 -4.51 4.08 -3.80
CA ILE A 239 -4.17 3.30 -4.98
C ILE A 239 -2.65 3.16 -5.14
N ARG A 240 -2.26 2.10 -5.84
CA ARG A 240 -0.92 1.95 -6.42
C ARG A 240 -1.05 1.46 -7.86
N THR A 241 -0.34 2.07 -8.79
CA THR A 241 -0.31 1.66 -10.20
C THR A 241 0.74 0.58 -10.42
N ALA A 242 0.68 -0.08 -11.58
CA ALA A 242 1.69 -1.05 -12.02
C ALA A 242 3.12 -0.45 -12.04
N PHE A 243 3.22 0.86 -12.28
CA PHE A 243 4.49 1.61 -12.32
C PHE A 243 4.90 2.18 -10.96
N ASN A 244 4.38 1.60 -9.87
CA ASN A 244 4.68 1.96 -8.50
C ASN A 244 4.36 3.42 -8.13
N LYS A 245 3.53 4.11 -8.93
CA LYS A 245 2.96 5.40 -8.51
C LYS A 245 1.87 5.12 -7.49
N SER A 246 1.87 5.82 -6.37
CA SER A 246 0.82 5.62 -5.36
C SER A 246 0.18 6.95 -4.99
N ALA A 247 -1.13 6.95 -4.77
CA ALA A 247 -1.87 8.13 -4.36
C ALA A 247 -3.00 7.79 -3.39
N ASN A 248 -3.21 8.65 -2.39
CA ASN A 248 -4.37 8.59 -1.52
C ASN A 248 -5.62 8.94 -2.31
N VAL A 249 -6.70 8.21 -2.04
CA VAL A 249 -7.99 8.40 -2.71
C VAL A 249 -8.98 8.99 -1.72
N GLU A 250 -9.42 8.22 -0.75
CA GLU A 250 -10.38 8.68 0.24
C GLU A 250 -10.07 8.17 1.63
N PHE A 251 -10.70 8.78 2.62
CA PHE A 251 -10.62 8.34 3.99
C PHE A 251 -11.95 8.55 4.70
N PHE A 252 -12.19 7.73 5.73
CA PHE A 252 -13.41 7.71 6.52
C PHE A 252 -13.03 7.59 8.00
N PHE A 253 -13.53 8.49 8.84
CA PHE A 253 -13.39 8.40 10.27
C PHE A 253 -14.38 7.37 10.84
N ASN A 254 -13.99 6.74 11.93
CA ASN A 254 -14.88 5.87 12.70
C ASN A 254 -14.47 5.85 14.18
N ASP A 255 -15.32 5.28 15.02
CA ASP A 255 -15.16 5.20 16.48
C ASP A 255 -14.48 3.88 16.94
N GLY A 256 -14.02 3.06 16.01
CA GLY A 256 -13.47 1.72 16.25
C GLY A 256 -14.49 0.60 16.09
N SER A 257 -15.73 0.91 15.69
CA SER A 257 -16.77 -0.09 15.39
C SER A 257 -16.90 -0.45 13.91
N LEU A 258 -15.94 -0.07 13.07
CA LEU A 258 -15.98 -0.26 11.61
C LEU A 258 -16.24 -1.72 11.23
N SER A 259 -17.43 -1.96 10.67
CA SER A 259 -17.96 -3.26 10.31
C SER A 259 -17.65 -3.63 8.86
N GLY A 260 -17.70 -4.93 8.54
CA GLY A 260 -17.48 -5.39 7.15
C GLY A 260 -18.50 -4.83 6.13
N ASN A 261 -19.70 -4.44 6.59
CA ASN A 261 -20.72 -3.83 5.73
C ASN A 261 -20.37 -2.37 5.39
N GLU A 262 -19.88 -1.61 6.36
CA GLU A 262 -19.44 -0.22 6.13
C GLU A 262 -18.21 -0.18 5.23
N ILE A 263 -17.26 -1.11 5.41
CA ILE A 263 -16.10 -1.20 4.52
C ILE A 263 -16.54 -1.57 3.09
N LEU A 264 -17.55 -2.44 2.95
CA LEU A 264 -18.13 -2.75 1.63
C LEU A 264 -18.74 -1.50 0.99
N TYR A 265 -19.48 -0.69 1.75
CA TYR A 265 -20.00 0.59 1.24
C TYR A 265 -18.88 1.52 0.76
N GLN A 266 -17.86 1.73 1.60
CA GLN A 266 -16.71 2.57 1.25
C GLN A 266 -16.00 2.04 0.00
N LEU A 267 -15.84 0.72 -0.13
CA LEU A 267 -15.27 0.09 -1.33
C LEU A 267 -16.08 0.42 -2.58
N LEU A 268 -17.41 0.24 -2.54
CA LEU A 268 -18.29 0.48 -3.68
C LEU A 268 -18.22 1.94 -4.13
N HIS A 269 -18.26 2.87 -3.17
CA HIS A 269 -18.14 4.30 -3.45
C HIS A 269 -16.79 4.64 -4.08
N VAL A 270 -15.68 4.19 -3.47
CA VAL A 270 -14.32 4.44 -4.00
C VAL A 270 -14.13 3.86 -5.39
N CYS A 271 -14.60 2.63 -5.63
CA CYS A 271 -14.56 2.01 -6.96
C CYS A 271 -15.36 2.82 -7.99
N ASN A 272 -16.58 3.26 -7.64
CA ASN A 272 -17.41 4.08 -8.52
C ASN A 272 -16.70 5.38 -8.94
N GLN A 273 -16.12 6.08 -7.97
CA GLN A 273 -15.44 7.34 -8.23
C GLN A 273 -14.15 7.17 -9.03
N LEU A 274 -13.40 6.08 -8.81
CA LEU A 274 -12.22 5.74 -9.62
C LEU A 274 -12.61 5.43 -11.08
N ASN A 275 -13.68 4.66 -11.29
CA ASN A 275 -14.19 4.35 -12.61
C ASN A 275 -14.62 5.62 -13.37
N ASN A 276 -15.26 6.58 -12.69
CA ASN A 276 -15.64 7.88 -13.27
C ASN A 276 -14.44 8.72 -13.79
N VAL A 277 -13.21 8.41 -13.35
CA VAL A 277 -11.98 9.05 -13.83
C VAL A 277 -11.08 8.11 -14.64
N ASN A 278 -11.64 7.05 -15.23
CA ASN A 278 -10.96 6.04 -16.05
C ASN A 278 -9.83 5.28 -15.33
N ILE A 279 -10.00 5.04 -14.02
CA ILE A 279 -9.10 4.23 -13.21
C ILE A 279 -9.81 2.94 -12.81
N VAL A 280 -9.31 1.80 -13.28
CA VAL A 280 -9.92 0.49 -13.04
C VAL A 280 -9.15 -0.27 -11.97
N VAL A 281 -9.87 -0.71 -10.93
CA VAL A 281 -9.30 -1.50 -9.84
C VAL A 281 -9.24 -2.97 -10.26
N LEU A 282 -8.04 -3.59 -10.22
CA LEU A 282 -7.87 -5.02 -10.49
C LEU A 282 -7.59 -5.85 -9.24
N LEU A 283 -7.20 -5.22 -8.14
CA LEU A 283 -6.91 -5.89 -6.87
C LEU A 283 -7.34 -5.03 -5.69
N LEU A 284 -8.10 -5.61 -4.78
CA LEU A 284 -8.35 -5.10 -3.44
C LEU A 284 -7.41 -5.81 -2.45
N LEU A 285 -6.60 -5.02 -1.74
CA LEU A 285 -5.56 -5.51 -0.84
C LEU A 285 -5.66 -4.85 0.53
N PHE A 286 -5.79 -5.66 1.57
CA PHE A 286 -6.04 -5.22 2.94
C PHE A 286 -5.48 -6.20 3.96
N ASP A 287 -5.55 -5.87 5.25
CA ASP A 287 -5.10 -6.79 6.30
C ASP A 287 -6.05 -8.01 6.44
N ALA A 288 -5.83 -8.87 7.44
CA ALA A 288 -6.70 -10.01 7.70
C ALA A 288 -7.50 -9.87 9.01
N GLY A 289 -7.78 -8.62 9.42
CA GLY A 289 -8.54 -8.27 10.62
C GLY A 289 -9.98 -8.79 10.60
N GLY A 290 -10.68 -8.68 11.73
CA GLY A 290 -12.05 -9.20 11.89
C GLY A 290 -13.04 -8.65 10.85
N SER A 291 -13.17 -7.33 10.78
CA SER A 291 -14.07 -6.64 9.85
C SER A 291 -13.70 -6.88 8.38
N ASN A 292 -12.40 -6.88 8.08
CA ASN A 292 -11.86 -7.19 6.77
C ASN A 292 -12.09 -8.65 6.34
N SER A 293 -12.03 -9.60 7.28
CA SER A 293 -12.41 -10.99 7.02
C SER A 293 -13.90 -11.11 6.69
N ARG A 294 -14.75 -10.31 7.36
CA ARG A 294 -16.18 -10.23 7.07
C ARG A 294 -16.42 -9.64 5.68
N LEU A 295 -15.75 -8.54 5.31
CA LEU A 295 -15.78 -7.98 3.95
C LEU A 295 -15.42 -9.04 2.91
N ALA A 296 -14.30 -9.75 3.09
CA ALA A 296 -13.88 -10.80 2.16
C ALA A 296 -14.97 -11.88 1.99
N SER A 297 -15.68 -12.23 3.08
CA SER A 297 -16.83 -13.14 3.02
C SER A 297 -18.01 -12.56 2.26
N LEU A 298 -18.35 -11.29 2.49
CA LEU A 298 -19.43 -10.60 1.77
C LEU A 298 -19.16 -10.53 0.26
N LEU A 299 -17.92 -10.23 -0.14
CA LEU A 299 -17.51 -10.20 -1.55
C LEU A 299 -17.57 -11.57 -2.24
N ARG A 300 -17.61 -12.66 -1.46
CA ARG A 300 -17.85 -14.03 -1.93
C ARG A 300 -19.29 -14.48 -1.74
N HIS A 301 -20.23 -13.55 -1.48
CA HIS A 301 -21.64 -13.86 -1.19
C HIS A 301 -21.82 -14.85 -0.01
N GLY A 302 -20.93 -14.79 0.98
CA GLY A 302 -20.96 -15.66 2.16
C GLY A 302 -20.48 -17.09 1.91
N VAL A 303 -19.98 -17.42 0.72
CA VAL A 303 -19.47 -18.76 0.41
C VAL A 303 -18.24 -19.07 1.28
N GLU A 304 -18.32 -20.16 2.03
CA GLU A 304 -17.20 -20.67 2.83
C GLU A 304 -16.10 -21.25 1.93
N LEU A 305 -14.86 -21.14 2.40
CA LEU A 305 -13.73 -21.71 1.69
C LEU A 305 -13.61 -23.22 2.00
N PRO A 306 -13.61 -24.09 0.97
CA PRO A 306 -13.46 -25.52 1.18
C PRO A 306 -12.09 -25.84 1.80
N SER A 307 -12.03 -26.77 2.76
CA SER A 307 -10.80 -27.07 3.51
C SER A 307 -9.79 -27.89 2.69
N GLU A 308 -10.30 -28.69 1.76
CA GLU A 308 -9.57 -29.64 0.91
C GLU A 308 -8.92 -28.99 -0.31
N MET A 309 -9.33 -27.78 -0.69
CA MET A 309 -8.76 -27.07 -1.83
C MET A 309 -7.41 -26.44 -1.48
N LYS A 310 -6.32 -26.92 -2.08
CA LYS A 310 -5.01 -26.26 -1.95
C LYS A 310 -4.94 -24.90 -2.66
N TRP A 311 -5.66 -24.76 -3.78
CA TRP A 311 -5.71 -23.56 -4.61
C TRP A 311 -7.17 -23.13 -4.76
N LEU A 312 -7.44 -21.84 -4.57
CA LEU A 312 -8.80 -21.32 -4.64
C LEU A 312 -9.16 -20.97 -6.08
N ASN A 313 -10.40 -21.29 -6.46
CA ASN A 313 -10.95 -20.90 -7.75
C ASN A 313 -11.16 -19.38 -7.81
N GLU A 314 -11.16 -18.82 -9.03
CA GLU A 314 -11.29 -17.37 -9.23
C GLU A 314 -12.54 -16.77 -8.57
N SER A 315 -13.66 -17.50 -8.55
CA SER A 315 -14.90 -17.08 -7.89
C SER A 315 -14.79 -16.90 -6.38
N LEU A 316 -13.78 -17.52 -5.74
CA LEU A 316 -13.53 -17.42 -4.31
C LEU A 316 -12.46 -16.38 -3.96
N ILE A 317 -11.78 -15.81 -4.95
CA ILE A 317 -10.71 -14.81 -4.73
C ILE A 317 -10.91 -13.55 -5.56
N SER A 318 -12.09 -13.38 -6.16
CA SER A 318 -12.44 -12.18 -6.89
C SER A 318 -13.95 -11.94 -6.86
N PHE A 319 -14.34 -10.69 -7.03
CA PHE A 319 -15.73 -10.26 -7.18
C PHE A 319 -15.88 -9.45 -8.46
N THR A 320 -17.09 -9.36 -9.00
CA THR A 320 -17.37 -8.49 -10.14
C THR A 320 -17.48 -7.05 -9.65
N ASP A 321 -16.75 -6.12 -10.26
CA ASP A 321 -16.91 -4.69 -10.01
C ASP A 321 -18.35 -4.29 -10.36
N PRO A 322 -19.16 -3.86 -9.39
CA PRO A 322 -20.55 -3.51 -9.66
C PRO A 322 -20.70 -2.13 -10.32
N THR A 323 -19.62 -1.36 -10.41
CA THR A 323 -19.61 0.03 -10.88
C THR A 323 -18.89 0.22 -12.23
N GLY A 324 -18.04 -0.74 -12.60
CA GLY A 324 -17.24 -0.68 -13.84
C GLY A 324 -17.91 -1.32 -15.06
N ASP A 325 -17.19 -1.33 -16.19
CA ASP A 325 -17.62 -1.99 -17.42
C ASP A 325 -17.99 -3.45 -17.16
N LYS A 326 -19.16 -3.85 -17.71
CA LYS A 326 -19.82 -5.15 -17.47
C LYS A 326 -18.82 -6.31 -17.53
N GLY A 327 -18.46 -6.86 -16.36
CA GLY A 327 -17.69 -8.09 -16.24
C GLY A 327 -16.25 -7.95 -15.74
N THR A 328 -15.78 -6.74 -15.45
CA THR A 328 -14.46 -6.58 -14.81
C THR A 328 -14.47 -7.25 -13.43
N ARG A 329 -13.51 -8.13 -13.19
CA ARG A 329 -13.36 -8.85 -11.92
C ARG A 329 -12.18 -8.29 -11.13
N VAL A 330 -12.43 -7.97 -9.88
CA VAL A 330 -11.46 -7.44 -8.93
C VAL A 330 -10.96 -8.58 -8.04
N GLY A 331 -9.65 -8.81 -8.01
CA GLY A 331 -9.04 -9.78 -7.11
C GLY A 331 -9.12 -9.34 -5.64
N ILE A 332 -9.13 -10.30 -4.72
CA ILE A 332 -9.10 -10.09 -3.26
C ILE A 332 -7.83 -10.73 -2.72
N SER A 333 -6.97 -9.96 -2.06
CA SER A 333 -5.77 -10.48 -1.41
C SER A 333 -5.60 -9.88 -0.02
N HIS A 334 -4.99 -10.65 0.88
CA HIS A 334 -4.49 -10.10 2.15
C HIS A 334 -3.05 -9.62 2.02
N CYS A 335 -2.65 -8.74 2.93
CA CYS A 335 -1.29 -8.23 3.00
C CYS A 335 -0.28 -9.32 3.38
N SER A 336 0.73 -9.53 2.54
CA SER A 336 1.74 -10.58 2.73
C SER A 336 2.61 -10.39 3.96
N THR A 337 2.90 -9.16 4.39
CA THR A 337 3.68 -8.92 5.62
C THR A 337 2.91 -9.40 6.86
N HIS A 338 1.58 -9.26 6.84
CA HIS A 338 0.70 -9.78 7.89
C HIS A 338 0.60 -11.31 7.85
N GLY A 339 0.56 -11.91 6.66
CA GLY A 339 0.62 -13.37 6.50
C GLY A 339 1.87 -13.99 7.15
N LEU A 340 3.06 -13.44 6.85
CA LEU A 340 4.31 -13.89 7.47
C LEU A 340 4.29 -13.73 8.99
N LYS A 341 3.89 -12.56 9.49
CA LYS A 341 3.80 -12.29 10.93
C LYS A 341 2.82 -13.26 11.62
N ALA A 342 1.68 -13.57 10.99
CA ALA A 342 0.69 -14.47 11.53
C ALA A 342 1.23 -15.91 11.66
N LEU A 343 1.94 -16.42 10.65
CA LEU A 343 2.56 -17.74 10.70
C LEU A 343 3.70 -17.80 11.72
N ARG A 344 4.56 -16.78 11.78
CA ARG A 344 5.59 -16.66 12.83
C ARG A 344 4.98 -16.66 14.21
N ASN A 345 3.96 -15.82 14.45
CA ASN A 345 3.33 -15.68 15.76
C ASN A 345 2.55 -16.95 16.16
N ALA A 346 1.96 -17.66 15.20
CA ALA A 346 1.34 -18.95 15.43
C ALA A 346 2.38 -20.00 15.84
N PHE A 347 3.55 -20.01 15.16
CA PHE A 347 4.64 -20.90 15.53
C PHE A 347 5.22 -20.52 16.90
N LEU A 348 5.46 -19.25 17.18
CA LEU A 348 5.89 -18.78 18.50
C LEU A 348 4.91 -19.17 19.60
N ALA A 349 3.60 -19.11 19.35
CA ALA A 349 2.60 -19.53 20.34
C ALA A 349 2.69 -21.02 20.70
N SER A 350 3.41 -21.82 19.89
CA SER A 350 3.71 -23.22 20.19
C SER A 350 4.78 -23.43 21.27
N SER A 351 5.44 -22.37 21.76
CA SER A 351 6.52 -22.44 22.74
C SER A 351 6.09 -22.69 24.19
N LYS A 352 4.80 -22.49 24.51
CA LYS A 352 4.34 -22.55 25.89
C LYS A 352 4.32 -24.00 26.37
N GLU A 353 4.92 -24.26 27.54
CA GLU A 353 5.03 -25.61 28.11
C GLU A 353 3.80 -26.02 28.93
N ASP A 354 2.95 -25.06 29.30
CA ASP A 354 1.74 -25.32 30.07
C ASP A 354 0.74 -26.21 29.30
N SER A 355 0.00 -27.06 30.01
CA SER A 355 -0.97 -28.01 29.44
C SER A 355 -2.14 -27.39 28.65
N THR A 356 -2.24 -26.06 28.62
CA THR A 356 -3.21 -25.25 27.84
C THR A 356 -2.57 -24.57 26.62
N ALA A 357 -1.29 -24.84 26.37
CA ALA A 357 -0.54 -24.26 25.27
C ALA A 357 -0.87 -24.91 23.92
N ARG A 358 -0.95 -24.07 22.90
CA ARG A 358 -0.85 -24.48 21.49
C ARG A 358 0.46 -25.27 21.32
N TYR A 359 0.46 -26.37 20.57
CA TYR A 359 1.67 -27.08 20.16
C TYR A 359 1.43 -27.65 18.77
N PHE A 360 2.40 -27.62 17.86
CA PHE A 360 2.14 -28.14 16.52
C PHE A 360 2.35 -29.64 16.44
N ARG A 361 1.57 -30.33 15.61
CA ARG A 361 1.78 -31.74 15.25
C ARG A 361 1.98 -31.85 13.76
N SER A 362 3.08 -32.44 13.30
CA SER A 362 3.34 -32.67 11.87
C SER A 362 2.30 -33.60 11.25
N ARG A 363 2.37 -33.79 9.92
CA ARG A 363 1.54 -34.77 9.20
C ARG A 363 1.70 -36.19 9.72
N ASP A 364 2.90 -36.50 10.19
CA ASP A 364 3.27 -37.81 10.69
C ASP A 364 2.93 -37.95 12.20
N GLY A 365 2.22 -36.97 12.78
CA GLY A 365 1.77 -36.97 14.18
C GLY A 365 2.81 -36.48 15.19
N ILE A 366 4.02 -36.13 14.74
CA ILE A 366 5.16 -35.71 15.56
C ILE A 366 4.89 -34.33 16.15
N ARG A 367 5.02 -34.17 17.47
CA ARG A 367 4.91 -32.86 18.12
C ARG A 367 6.13 -32.01 17.79
N PHE A 368 5.94 -30.72 17.54
CA PHE A 368 7.04 -29.78 17.43
C PHE A 368 6.65 -28.40 17.96
N THR A 369 7.65 -27.66 18.41
CA THR A 369 7.47 -26.36 19.06
C THR A 369 8.50 -25.35 18.58
N TRP A 370 8.21 -24.08 18.83
CA TRP A 370 9.16 -22.98 18.65
C TRP A 370 10.46 -23.21 19.42
N ASN A 371 10.37 -23.72 20.66
CA ASN A 371 11.54 -23.93 21.50
C ASN A 371 12.49 -24.96 20.88
N GLY A 372 11.96 -26.14 20.52
CA GLY A 372 12.76 -27.21 19.95
C GLY A 372 13.39 -26.89 18.58
N CYS A 373 12.96 -25.82 17.91
CA CYS A 373 13.47 -25.49 16.57
C CYS A 373 14.22 -24.16 16.52
N VAL A 374 13.57 -23.06 16.92
CA VAL A 374 14.10 -21.70 16.77
C VAL A 374 14.94 -21.31 17.98
N THR A 375 14.46 -21.59 19.20
CA THR A 375 15.19 -21.26 20.43
C THR A 375 16.48 -22.08 20.54
N GLU A 376 16.41 -23.39 20.26
CA GLU A 376 17.62 -24.24 20.27
C GLU A 376 18.64 -23.81 19.20
N CYS A 377 18.18 -23.48 17.98
CA CYS A 377 19.03 -22.92 16.92
C CYS A 377 19.77 -21.66 17.39
N PHE A 378 19.05 -20.74 18.05
CA PHE A 378 19.63 -19.52 18.59
C PHE A 378 20.70 -19.78 19.67
N TYR A 379 20.46 -20.74 20.57
CA TYR A 379 21.44 -21.06 21.61
C TYR A 379 22.69 -21.74 21.05
N ARG A 380 22.54 -22.65 20.08
CA ARG A 380 23.68 -23.26 19.38
C ARG A 380 24.51 -22.22 18.63
N ASP A 381 23.86 -21.36 17.85
CA ASP A 381 24.53 -20.28 17.10
C ASP A 381 25.33 -19.33 18.01
N ARG A 382 24.86 -19.12 19.26
CA ARG A 382 25.59 -18.33 20.25
C ARG A 382 26.79 -19.03 20.90
N GLN A 383 26.86 -20.36 20.81
CA GLN A 383 28.02 -21.12 21.25
C GLN A 383 29.15 -21.10 20.20
N HIS A 384 28.84 -20.74 18.95
CA HIS A 384 29.84 -20.62 17.90
C HIS A 384 30.71 -19.37 18.12
N LEU A 385 31.99 -19.44 17.72
CA LEU A 385 32.91 -18.30 17.77
C LEU A 385 32.45 -17.15 16.87
N GLN A 386 31.79 -17.48 15.75
CA GLN A 386 31.17 -16.55 14.83
C GLN A 386 29.72 -16.96 14.66
N GLN A 387 28.79 -16.01 14.88
CA GLN A 387 27.37 -16.23 14.64
C GLN A 387 27.14 -16.39 13.14
N ASP A 388 26.59 -17.54 12.77
CA ASP A 388 26.29 -17.89 11.39
C ASP A 388 24.86 -17.47 11.02
N THR A 389 23.94 -17.45 11.99
CA THR A 389 22.53 -17.08 11.76
C THR A 389 22.26 -15.58 11.85
N MET A 390 21.08 -15.15 11.38
CA MET A 390 20.58 -13.79 11.55
C MET A 390 19.69 -13.63 12.78
N LEU A 391 19.65 -14.64 13.67
CA LEU A 391 18.75 -14.62 14.82
C LEU A 391 19.23 -13.62 15.88
N THR A 392 18.29 -12.81 16.36
CA THR A 392 18.48 -11.90 17.48
C THR A 392 17.57 -12.28 18.65
N MET A 393 17.88 -11.78 19.85
CA MET A 393 16.98 -11.91 21.01
C MET A 393 15.56 -11.42 20.68
N ASP A 394 15.43 -10.34 19.92
CA ASP A 394 14.14 -9.76 19.52
C ASP A 394 13.36 -10.63 18.53
N SER A 395 14.05 -11.41 17.69
CA SER A 395 13.42 -12.36 16.77
C SER A 395 12.95 -13.63 17.45
N VAL A 396 13.72 -14.12 18.44
CA VAL A 396 13.49 -15.39 19.15
C VAL A 396 12.51 -15.21 20.32
N PHE A 397 12.63 -14.11 21.05
CA PHE A 397 11.82 -13.76 22.23
C PHE A 397 11.09 -12.42 22.03
N PRO A 398 10.21 -12.30 21.01
CA PRO A 398 9.60 -11.04 20.69
C PRO A 398 8.58 -10.62 21.75
N ASN A 399 8.75 -9.41 22.28
CA ASN A 399 7.72 -8.73 23.05
C ASN A 399 6.53 -8.30 22.15
N HIS A 400 5.51 -7.67 22.74
CA HIS A 400 4.32 -7.21 22.00
C HIS A 400 4.65 -6.33 20.77
N TRP A 401 5.69 -5.50 20.86
CA TRP A 401 6.11 -4.61 19.76
C TRP A 401 6.90 -5.36 18.68
N ASN A 402 7.82 -6.24 19.08
CA ASN A 402 8.65 -7.02 18.16
C ASN A 402 7.83 -8.08 17.40
N LYS A 403 6.67 -8.49 17.94
CA LYS A 403 5.68 -9.31 17.22
C LYS A 403 5.16 -8.63 15.95
N MET A 404 5.15 -7.30 15.92
CA MET A 404 4.67 -6.49 14.79
C MET A 404 5.77 -6.17 13.77
N ARG A 405 7.04 -6.41 14.08
CA ARG A 405 8.18 -6.13 13.19
C ARG A 405 8.36 -7.26 12.19
N VAL A 406 8.21 -6.95 10.90
CA VAL A 406 8.39 -7.92 9.81
C VAL A 406 9.85 -8.39 9.68
N GLY A 407 10.82 -7.49 9.93
CA GLY A 407 12.25 -7.85 9.90
C GLY A 407 12.61 -8.95 10.89
N GLU A 408 12.03 -8.91 12.11
CA GLU A 408 12.23 -9.96 13.10
C GLU A 408 11.58 -11.28 12.69
N ALA A 409 10.47 -11.24 11.95
CA ALA A 409 9.86 -12.45 11.41
C ALA A 409 10.68 -13.05 10.25
N LEU A 410 11.27 -12.21 9.39
CA LEU A 410 12.11 -12.66 8.28
C LEU A 410 13.35 -13.42 8.76
N ARG A 411 14.00 -12.94 9.83
CA ARG A 411 15.22 -13.54 10.41
C ARG A 411 15.02 -15.01 10.79
N VAL A 412 13.86 -15.34 11.36
CA VAL A 412 13.49 -16.70 11.81
C VAL A 412 13.50 -17.71 10.65
N PHE A 413 13.14 -17.25 9.46
CA PHE A 413 13.03 -18.07 8.26
C PHE A 413 14.14 -17.75 7.25
N SER A 414 15.21 -17.08 7.70
CA SER A 414 16.31 -16.69 6.81
C SER A 414 17.10 -17.91 6.34
N GLU A 415 17.71 -17.82 5.15
CA GLU A 415 18.52 -18.89 4.60
C GLU A 415 19.58 -19.39 5.58
N LYS A 416 20.30 -18.46 6.23
CA LYS A 416 21.34 -18.79 7.21
C LYS A 416 20.78 -19.61 8.39
N THR A 417 19.62 -19.22 8.91
CA THR A 417 18.94 -19.96 9.98
C THR A 417 18.51 -21.35 9.51
N LEU A 418 17.93 -21.47 8.32
CA LEU A 418 17.52 -22.77 7.77
C LEU A 418 18.72 -23.68 7.50
N VAL A 419 19.82 -23.13 6.99
CA VAL A 419 21.07 -23.87 6.73
C VAL A 419 21.64 -24.41 8.04
N GLU A 420 21.70 -23.62 9.11
CA GLU A 420 22.12 -24.12 10.43
C GLU A 420 21.27 -25.33 10.84
N GLN A 421 19.94 -25.20 10.79
CA GLN A 421 19.01 -26.26 11.17
C GLN A 421 19.17 -27.52 10.31
N PHE A 422 19.33 -27.36 8.99
CA PHE A 422 19.63 -28.48 8.07
C PHE A 422 20.91 -29.20 8.48
N MET A 423 21.97 -28.45 8.80
CA MET A 423 23.27 -29.02 9.13
C MET A 423 23.26 -29.73 10.48
N THR A 424 22.62 -29.17 11.51
CA THR A 424 22.46 -29.82 12.81
C THR A 424 21.73 -31.15 12.67
N ILE A 425 20.57 -31.17 12.02
CA ILE A 425 19.80 -32.41 11.83
C ILE A 425 20.59 -33.40 10.97
N GLY A 426 21.31 -32.91 9.96
CA GLY A 426 22.17 -33.73 9.11
C GLY A 426 23.33 -34.39 9.84
N GLN A 427 23.91 -33.73 10.84
CA GLN A 427 24.96 -34.30 11.70
C GLN A 427 24.39 -35.42 12.57
N GLU A 428 23.27 -35.17 13.25
CA GLU A 428 22.58 -36.17 14.10
C GLU A 428 22.17 -37.42 13.30
N LEU A 429 21.77 -37.24 12.05
CA LEU A 429 21.36 -38.34 11.16
C LEU A 429 22.51 -38.97 10.35
N ASN A 430 23.75 -38.49 10.53
CA ASN A 430 24.92 -38.91 9.76
C ASN A 430 24.75 -38.75 8.23
N CYS A 431 24.05 -37.70 7.79
CA CYS A 431 23.87 -37.36 6.37
C CYS A 431 24.34 -35.94 6.01
N PHE A 432 25.16 -35.32 6.86
CA PHE A 432 25.71 -33.96 6.67
C PHE A 432 26.36 -33.77 5.29
N ASN A 433 27.23 -34.69 4.87
CA ASN A 433 27.93 -34.60 3.57
C ASN A 433 26.93 -34.59 2.40
N GLU A 434 25.88 -35.40 2.47
CA GLU A 434 24.86 -35.44 1.42
C GLU A 434 24.11 -34.09 1.31
N LEU A 435 23.82 -33.44 2.44
CA LEU A 435 23.20 -32.11 2.47
C LEU A 435 24.14 -31.02 1.95
N LEU A 436 25.42 -31.07 2.32
CA LEU A 436 26.42 -30.10 1.89
C LEU A 436 26.63 -30.14 0.37
N PHE A 437 26.73 -31.34 -0.21
CA PHE A 437 26.91 -31.55 -1.65
C PHE A 437 25.61 -31.64 -2.45
N SER A 438 24.45 -31.46 -1.80
CA SER A 438 23.16 -31.50 -2.49
C SER A 438 22.93 -30.31 -3.43
N GLY A 439 23.63 -29.19 -3.27
CA GLY A 439 23.56 -28.07 -4.21
C GLY A 439 24.57 -28.22 -5.34
N ASN A 440 24.14 -28.27 -6.60
CA ASN A 440 25.08 -28.04 -7.71
C ASN A 440 25.65 -26.63 -7.61
N ARG A 441 26.93 -26.45 -7.97
CA ARG A 441 27.56 -25.11 -8.07
C ARG A 441 26.78 -24.14 -8.98
N ASN A 442 26.00 -24.68 -9.94
CA ASN A 442 25.11 -23.93 -10.83
C ASN A 442 23.65 -23.80 -10.33
N GLU A 443 23.23 -24.61 -9.34
CA GLU A 443 21.90 -24.58 -8.70
C GLU A 443 21.78 -23.49 -7.62
N ASN A 444 22.87 -22.77 -7.31
CA ASN A 444 22.86 -21.64 -6.37
C ASN A 444 21.89 -20.50 -6.78
N LYS A 445 21.25 -20.58 -7.95
CA LYS A 445 20.19 -19.65 -8.38
C LYS A 445 18.78 -20.04 -7.90
N ASP A 446 18.53 -21.30 -7.56
CA ASP A 446 17.21 -21.79 -7.12
C ASP A 446 17.27 -22.36 -5.68
N ILE A 447 17.22 -21.43 -4.74
CA ILE A 447 17.24 -21.69 -3.30
C ILE A 447 16.05 -22.58 -2.88
N ILE A 448 14.88 -22.45 -3.52
CA ILE A 448 13.68 -23.22 -3.19
C ILE A 448 13.86 -24.69 -3.56
N ALA A 449 14.36 -24.97 -4.77
CA ALA A 449 14.67 -26.34 -5.19
C ALA A 449 15.70 -27.00 -4.24
N MET A 450 16.72 -26.24 -3.84
CA MET A 450 17.72 -26.69 -2.86
C MET A 450 17.08 -27.07 -1.52
N TYR A 451 16.25 -26.20 -0.93
CA TYR A 451 15.56 -26.52 0.33
C TYR A 451 14.71 -27.79 0.21
N LYS A 452 13.91 -27.91 -0.85
CA LYS A 452 13.06 -29.10 -1.07
C LYS A 452 13.88 -30.37 -1.29
N LYS A 453 15.06 -30.28 -1.90
CA LYS A 453 15.98 -31.42 -2.07
C LYS A 453 16.57 -31.86 -0.74
N ARG A 454 17.02 -30.93 0.09
CA ARG A 454 17.52 -31.21 1.45
C ARG A 454 16.46 -31.82 2.35
N LEU A 455 15.22 -31.31 2.32
CA LEU A 455 14.10 -31.92 3.05
C LEU A 455 13.83 -33.36 2.62
N ARG A 456 13.91 -33.66 1.31
CA ARG A 456 13.74 -35.03 0.79
C ARG A 456 14.83 -35.97 1.30
N ILE A 457 16.09 -35.52 1.35
CA ILE A 457 17.21 -36.30 1.91
C ILE A 457 16.94 -36.63 3.38
N LEU A 458 16.63 -35.61 4.19
CA LEU A 458 16.34 -35.78 5.62
C LEU A 458 15.16 -36.73 5.85
N ARG A 459 14.04 -36.51 5.15
CA ARG A 459 12.84 -37.35 5.25
C ARG A 459 13.14 -38.81 4.90
N ARG A 460 13.94 -39.06 3.84
CA ARG A 460 14.35 -40.42 3.44
C ARG A 460 15.16 -41.10 4.54
N VAL A 461 16.14 -40.41 5.11
CA VAL A 461 17.00 -40.97 6.18
C VAL A 461 16.17 -41.26 7.44
N ILE A 462 15.31 -40.33 7.86
CA ILE A 462 14.41 -40.52 9.01
C ILE A 462 13.47 -41.71 8.79
N SER A 463 12.90 -41.84 7.59
CA SER A 463 11.99 -42.96 7.27
C SER A 463 12.71 -44.32 7.26
N THR A 464 13.98 -44.35 6.88
CA THR A 464 14.77 -45.59 6.82
C THR A 464 15.23 -46.03 8.21
N LYS A 465 15.43 -45.09 9.13
CA LYS A 465 15.96 -45.32 10.49
C LYS A 465 14.94 -45.00 11.58
N LEU A 466 13.65 -45.21 11.32
CA LEU A 466 12.57 -44.67 12.14
C LEU A 466 12.69 -45.00 13.64
N GLU A 467 13.16 -46.21 13.96
CA GLU A 467 13.33 -46.70 15.34
C GLU A 467 14.62 -46.18 16.02
N GLU A 468 15.65 -45.83 15.25
CA GLU A 468 16.94 -45.34 15.76
C GLU A 468 16.95 -43.82 15.97
N VAL A 469 16.11 -43.09 15.25
CA VAL A 469 16.07 -41.63 15.31
C VAL A 469 15.34 -41.17 16.57
N SER A 470 16.04 -40.37 17.38
CA SER A 470 15.50 -39.78 18.60
C SER A 470 14.27 -38.91 18.30
N GLU A 471 13.34 -38.85 19.26
CA GLU A 471 12.12 -38.05 19.09
C GLU A 471 12.48 -36.57 18.88
N SER A 472 13.46 -36.05 19.62
CA SER A 472 13.97 -34.66 19.46
C SER A 472 14.37 -34.33 18.01
N VAL A 473 15.05 -35.24 17.31
CA VAL A 473 15.43 -35.03 15.91
C VAL A 473 14.22 -35.02 14.99
N LYS A 474 13.21 -35.85 15.27
CA LYS A 474 11.92 -35.84 14.55
C LYS A 474 11.17 -34.52 14.77
N GLU A 475 11.15 -34.01 16.01
CA GLU A 475 10.53 -32.71 16.33
C GLU A 475 11.24 -31.55 15.60
N MET A 476 12.58 -31.52 15.65
CA MET A 476 13.39 -30.54 14.93
C MET A 476 13.13 -30.57 13.43
N PHE A 477 13.07 -31.77 12.83
CA PHE A 477 12.76 -31.93 11.41
C PHE A 477 11.37 -31.40 11.06
N ALA A 478 10.35 -31.70 11.86
CA ALA A 478 9.00 -31.20 11.63
C ALA A 478 8.92 -29.66 11.66
N GLY A 479 9.59 -29.01 12.61
CA GLY A 479 9.64 -27.55 12.66
C GLY A 479 10.52 -26.91 11.60
N LEU A 480 11.61 -27.56 11.18
CA LEU A 480 12.39 -27.15 10.01
C LEU A 480 11.53 -27.22 8.75
N GLU A 481 10.77 -28.30 8.55
CA GLU A 481 9.91 -28.44 7.38
C GLU A 481 8.88 -27.30 7.30
N PHE A 482 8.19 -27.01 8.41
CA PHE A 482 7.31 -25.84 8.50
C PHE A 482 8.05 -24.55 8.11
N SER A 483 9.23 -24.32 8.70
CA SER A 483 10.02 -23.10 8.48
C SER A 483 10.46 -22.94 7.02
N VAL A 484 10.85 -24.03 6.36
CA VAL A 484 11.20 -24.05 4.93
C VAL A 484 10.01 -23.64 4.08
N TYR A 485 8.82 -24.21 4.28
CA TYR A 485 7.65 -23.84 3.46
C TYR A 485 7.21 -22.40 3.70
N VAL A 486 7.35 -21.88 4.92
CA VAL A 486 7.15 -20.44 5.19
C VAL A 486 8.19 -19.59 4.45
N ALA A 487 9.47 -19.96 4.49
CA ALA A 487 10.53 -19.26 3.79
C ALA A 487 10.33 -19.25 2.27
N CYS A 488 10.02 -20.41 1.67
CA CYS A 488 9.75 -20.54 0.23
C CYS A 488 8.62 -19.61 -0.24
N ILE A 489 7.57 -19.45 0.57
CA ILE A 489 6.48 -18.53 0.23
C ILE A 489 6.91 -17.08 0.46
N PHE A 490 7.41 -16.75 1.66
CA PHE A 490 7.60 -15.36 2.05
C PHE A 490 8.99 -14.85 1.73
N ASN A 491 10.03 -15.41 2.34
CA ASN A 491 11.40 -14.91 2.20
C ASN A 491 11.89 -15.00 0.75
N GLU A 492 11.62 -16.12 0.08
CA GLU A 492 12.10 -16.36 -1.28
C GLU A 492 11.20 -15.76 -2.36
N ARG A 493 9.95 -15.39 -2.06
CA ARG A 493 9.02 -14.76 -3.04
C ARG A 493 8.41 -13.47 -2.50
N PHE A 494 7.38 -13.55 -1.65
CA PHE A 494 6.54 -12.41 -1.27
C PHE A 494 7.26 -11.23 -0.58
N MET A 495 8.45 -11.47 -0.03
CA MET A 495 9.32 -10.49 0.64
C MET A 495 10.67 -10.31 -0.08
N ASN A 496 10.87 -10.94 -1.23
CA ASN A 496 12.10 -10.84 -2.00
C ASN A 496 12.00 -9.70 -3.04
N LYS A 497 12.91 -8.73 -2.95
CA LYS A 497 12.95 -7.57 -3.87
C LYS A 497 13.35 -7.96 -5.30
N GLY A 498 14.15 -9.01 -5.46
CA GLY A 498 14.64 -9.47 -6.76
C GLY A 498 13.67 -10.34 -7.53
N GLN A 499 12.53 -10.69 -6.93
CA GLN A 499 11.57 -11.63 -7.51
C GLN A 499 10.38 -10.92 -8.13
N SER A 500 10.01 -11.34 -9.33
CA SER A 500 8.91 -10.77 -10.09
C SER A 500 8.20 -11.80 -10.95
N ILE A 501 6.93 -11.51 -11.22
CA ILE A 501 6.05 -12.30 -12.08
C ILE A 501 6.06 -11.67 -13.47
N THR A 502 6.32 -12.46 -14.49
CA THR A 502 6.30 -12.08 -15.91
C THR A 502 5.29 -12.96 -16.67
N ARG A 503 5.06 -12.68 -17.95
CA ARG A 503 4.17 -13.54 -18.77
C ARG A 503 4.75 -14.94 -18.96
N GLU A 504 6.07 -15.04 -18.96
CA GLU A 504 6.82 -16.26 -19.24
C GLU A 504 6.91 -17.18 -18.02
N ASN A 505 6.95 -16.64 -16.80
CA ASN A 505 7.19 -17.43 -15.59
C ASN A 505 5.95 -17.64 -14.69
N ILE A 506 4.83 -16.94 -14.95
CA ILE A 506 3.69 -16.91 -14.02
C ILE A 506 3.08 -18.29 -13.76
N ASP A 507 3.02 -19.15 -14.77
CA ASP A 507 2.46 -20.50 -14.62
C ASP A 507 3.39 -21.44 -13.85
N GLU A 508 4.70 -21.33 -14.07
CA GLU A 508 5.71 -22.07 -13.29
C GLU A 508 5.68 -21.65 -11.80
N LEU A 509 5.65 -20.34 -11.54
CA LEU A 509 5.53 -19.80 -10.20
C LEU A 509 4.22 -20.22 -9.53
N GLU A 510 3.12 -20.31 -10.28
CA GLU A 510 1.83 -20.80 -9.76
C GLU A 510 1.92 -22.28 -9.36
N VAL A 511 2.55 -23.13 -10.17
CA VAL A 511 2.78 -24.54 -9.85
C VAL A 511 3.62 -24.68 -8.58
N GLU A 512 4.68 -23.88 -8.45
CA GLU A 512 5.50 -23.86 -7.24
C GLU A 512 4.69 -23.47 -6.00
N MET A 513 3.90 -22.38 -6.07
CA MET A 513 3.07 -21.92 -4.97
C MET A 513 1.98 -22.93 -4.60
N LYS A 514 1.38 -23.61 -5.59
CA LYS A 514 0.44 -24.72 -5.38
C LYS A 514 1.09 -25.85 -4.60
N SER A 515 2.32 -26.23 -4.94
CA SER A 515 3.10 -27.23 -4.20
C SER A 515 3.38 -26.80 -2.76
N ASN A 516 3.65 -25.50 -2.53
CA ASN A 516 3.87 -25.00 -1.17
C ASN A 516 2.57 -24.96 -0.35
N LEU A 517 1.43 -24.59 -0.96
CA LEU A 517 0.11 -24.58 -0.30
C LEU A 517 -0.43 -25.99 -0.03
N GLU A 518 -0.09 -26.94 -0.88
CA GLU A 518 -0.33 -28.37 -0.65
C GLU A 518 0.27 -28.82 0.67
N TYR A 519 1.42 -28.25 1.06
CA TYR A 519 2.01 -28.62 2.33
C TYR A 519 1.12 -28.32 3.53
N PHE A 520 0.62 -27.08 3.58
CA PHE A 520 -0.27 -26.63 4.64
C PHE A 520 -1.63 -27.31 4.57
N ARG A 521 -2.14 -27.60 3.36
CA ARG A 521 -3.38 -28.37 3.17
C ARG A 521 -3.27 -29.71 3.87
N ASP A 522 -2.29 -30.51 3.46
CA ASP A 522 -2.13 -31.89 3.93
C ASP A 522 -1.88 -31.93 5.44
N TRP A 523 -1.13 -30.94 5.96
CA TRP A 523 -0.92 -30.77 7.39
C TRP A 523 -2.21 -30.48 8.17
N ILE A 524 -3.07 -29.62 7.65
CA ILE A 524 -4.36 -29.33 8.27
C ILE A 524 -5.31 -30.53 8.13
N LEU A 525 -5.33 -31.19 6.98
CA LEU A 525 -6.15 -32.38 6.75
C LEU A 525 -5.70 -33.56 7.59
N SER A 526 -4.40 -33.78 7.82
CA SER A 526 -3.92 -34.84 8.71
C SER A 526 -4.34 -34.59 10.15
N ALA A 527 -4.33 -33.33 10.59
CA ALA A 527 -4.89 -32.94 11.88
C ALA A 527 -6.41 -33.24 11.93
N TYR A 528 -7.15 -33.06 10.84
CA TYR A 528 -8.58 -33.41 10.78
C TYR A 528 -8.85 -34.91 10.61
N GLY A 529 -8.02 -35.68 9.91
CA GLY A 529 -8.24 -37.10 9.61
C GLY A 529 -8.16 -38.00 10.85
N GLN A 530 -7.39 -37.58 11.85
CA GLN A 530 -7.33 -38.23 13.16
C GLN A 530 -8.65 -38.14 13.97
N LYS A 531 -9.67 -37.44 13.44
CA LYS A 531 -11.06 -37.33 13.97
C LYS A 531 -11.85 -38.65 13.94
N GLY A 532 -11.37 -39.66 13.21
CA GLY A 532 -12.04 -40.95 13.05
C GLY A 532 -11.84 -41.95 14.20
N THR A 533 -10.92 -41.71 15.13
CA THR A 533 -10.75 -42.57 16.32
C THR A 533 -11.67 -42.07 17.44
N GLU A 534 -12.45 -42.98 18.04
CA GLU A 534 -13.51 -42.69 19.03
C GLU A 534 -13.05 -41.84 20.23
N MET A 535 -11.75 -41.81 20.52
CA MET A 535 -11.16 -41.11 21.66
C MET A 535 -11.19 -39.56 21.59
N TYR A 536 -11.56 -38.97 20.45
CA TYR A 536 -11.37 -37.53 20.19
C TYR A 536 -12.63 -36.70 19.93
N ARG A 537 -13.83 -37.30 19.96
CA ARG A 537 -15.09 -36.54 19.77
C ARG A 537 -15.33 -35.50 20.87
N ASP A 538 -14.89 -35.75 22.10
CA ASP A 538 -15.08 -34.83 23.24
C ASP A 538 -14.08 -33.65 23.29
N ARG A 539 -13.10 -33.59 22.37
CA ARG A 539 -12.07 -32.51 22.35
C ARG A 539 -12.06 -31.71 21.07
N MET A 540 -13.22 -31.48 20.45
CA MET A 540 -13.33 -30.63 19.24
C MET A 540 -12.70 -29.23 19.44
N ASP A 541 -12.72 -28.68 20.66
CA ASP A 541 -12.19 -27.35 20.97
C ASP A 541 -10.65 -27.26 21.05
N LYS A 542 -9.93 -28.39 21.19
CA LYS A 542 -8.45 -28.39 21.33
C LYS A 542 -7.69 -28.54 20.01
N TRP A 543 -8.36 -28.70 18.87
CA TRP A 543 -7.67 -28.94 17.60
C TRP A 543 -7.04 -27.69 16.98
N THR A 544 -7.61 -26.52 17.25
CA THR A 544 -6.95 -25.24 16.98
C THR A 544 -5.60 -25.15 17.69
N GLU A 545 -5.35 -25.98 18.69
CA GLU A 545 -4.08 -26.03 19.41
C GLU A 545 -2.99 -26.83 18.65
N CYS A 546 -3.35 -27.71 17.70
CA CYS A 546 -2.43 -28.69 17.07
C CYS A 546 -1.87 -28.31 15.69
N SER A 547 -2.41 -27.28 15.04
CA SER A 547 -1.96 -26.77 13.73
C SER A 547 -2.09 -25.25 13.67
N ILE A 548 -1.73 -24.64 12.53
CA ILE A 548 -2.20 -23.29 12.22
C ILE A 548 -3.73 -23.23 12.17
N ASP A 549 -4.28 -22.09 12.53
CA ASP A 549 -5.73 -21.88 12.56
C ASP A 549 -6.32 -21.93 11.15
N LYS A 550 -7.56 -22.45 11.01
CA LYS A 550 -8.26 -22.52 9.72
C LYS A 550 -8.37 -21.14 9.08
N LYS A 551 -8.59 -20.08 9.86
CA LYS A 551 -8.61 -18.69 9.38
C LYS A 551 -7.24 -18.27 8.85
N THR A 552 -6.16 -18.57 9.57
CA THR A 552 -4.79 -18.25 9.11
C THR A 552 -4.47 -18.94 7.78
N TYR A 553 -4.86 -20.20 7.62
CA TYR A 553 -4.68 -20.92 6.36
C TYR A 553 -5.55 -20.36 5.22
N ASN A 554 -6.81 -20.04 5.50
CA ASN A 554 -7.70 -19.38 4.55
C ASN A 554 -7.12 -18.04 4.08
N ASN A 555 -6.60 -17.23 5.00
CA ASN A 555 -5.99 -15.96 4.69
C ASN A 555 -4.75 -16.13 3.80
N LEU A 556 -3.92 -17.14 4.08
CA LEU A 556 -2.75 -17.49 3.26
C LEU A 556 -3.17 -17.84 1.82
N ARG A 557 -4.22 -18.66 1.66
CA ARG A 557 -4.73 -19.04 0.33
C ARG A 557 -5.33 -17.86 -0.43
N ILE A 558 -6.16 -17.03 0.21
CA ILE A 558 -6.73 -15.81 -0.39
C ILE A 558 -5.60 -14.88 -0.84
N GLN A 559 -4.60 -14.65 0.02
CA GLN A 559 -3.44 -13.83 -0.30
C GLN A 559 -2.73 -14.31 -1.57
N ILE A 560 -2.34 -15.59 -1.61
CA ILE A 560 -1.52 -16.10 -2.72
C ILE A 560 -2.37 -16.18 -4.00
N CYS A 561 -3.53 -16.83 -3.95
CA CYS A 561 -4.37 -17.02 -5.13
C CYS A 561 -4.89 -15.69 -5.68
N GLY A 562 -5.29 -14.76 -4.80
CA GLY A 562 -5.75 -13.43 -5.18
C GLY A 562 -4.67 -12.58 -5.85
N PHE A 563 -3.44 -12.64 -5.36
CA PHE A 563 -2.32 -11.93 -5.98
C PHE A 563 -1.96 -12.51 -7.37
N PHE A 564 -1.98 -13.83 -7.55
CA PHE A 564 -1.75 -14.45 -8.86
C PHE A 564 -2.86 -14.13 -9.86
N PHE A 565 -4.13 -14.11 -9.42
CA PHE A 565 -5.24 -13.65 -10.24
C PHE A 565 -5.04 -12.22 -10.74
N PHE A 566 -4.68 -11.30 -9.83
CA PHE A 566 -4.34 -9.93 -10.19
C PHE A 566 -3.18 -9.87 -11.19
N ALA A 567 -2.10 -10.63 -10.94
CA ALA A 567 -0.93 -10.60 -11.79
C ALA A 567 -1.24 -11.06 -13.22
N LYS A 568 -2.01 -12.15 -13.36
CA LYS A 568 -2.52 -12.64 -14.66
C LYS A 568 -3.33 -11.55 -15.37
N LYS A 569 -4.30 -10.95 -14.67
CA LYS A 569 -5.17 -9.91 -15.24
C LYS A 569 -4.39 -8.67 -15.66
N LEU A 570 -3.52 -8.15 -14.82
CA LEU A 570 -2.74 -6.95 -15.14
C LEU A 570 -1.81 -7.18 -16.34
N LEU A 571 -1.11 -8.32 -16.40
CA LEU A 571 -0.27 -8.67 -17.56
C LEU A 571 -1.09 -8.92 -18.83
N GLN A 572 -2.35 -9.33 -18.74
CA GLN A 572 -3.25 -9.47 -19.89
C GLN A 572 -3.77 -8.11 -20.38
N HIS A 573 -4.20 -7.25 -19.46
CA HIS A 573 -4.86 -5.98 -19.78
C HIS A 573 -3.88 -4.86 -20.13
N ASP A 574 -2.69 -4.82 -19.54
CA ASP A 574 -1.70 -3.78 -19.77
C ASP A 574 -0.40 -4.33 -20.37
N LYS A 575 -0.26 -4.19 -21.69
CA LYS A 575 0.93 -4.61 -22.44
C LYS A 575 2.18 -3.84 -22.05
N ARG A 576 2.05 -2.64 -21.47
CA ARG A 576 3.17 -1.81 -21.00
C ARG A 576 3.85 -2.44 -19.78
N VAL A 577 3.11 -3.25 -19.01
CA VAL A 577 3.63 -3.96 -17.84
C VAL A 577 4.43 -5.19 -18.30
N LYS A 578 5.74 -5.16 -18.06
CA LYS A 578 6.66 -6.26 -18.37
C LYS A 578 6.70 -7.30 -17.25
N TYR A 579 6.66 -6.85 -16.00
CA TYR A 579 6.73 -7.70 -14.82
C TYR A 579 5.99 -7.05 -13.64
N ILE A 580 5.65 -7.86 -12.64
CA ILE A 580 5.00 -7.45 -11.40
C ILE A 580 5.84 -7.93 -10.22
N PRO A 581 6.44 -7.05 -9.41
CA PRO A 581 7.20 -7.45 -8.23
C PRO A 581 6.30 -8.13 -7.20
N PHE A 582 6.78 -9.20 -6.56
CA PHE A 582 6.03 -9.86 -5.48
C PHE A 582 5.70 -8.93 -4.30
N LEU A 583 6.51 -7.88 -4.09
CA LEU A 583 6.28 -6.82 -3.11
C LEU A 583 5.02 -5.98 -3.36
N PHE A 584 4.33 -6.16 -4.48
CA PHE A 584 3.03 -5.53 -4.72
C PHE A 584 1.93 -6.10 -3.82
N SER A 585 2.12 -7.31 -3.30
CA SER A 585 1.22 -8.04 -2.41
C SER A 585 1.07 -7.51 -0.98
N ASN A 586 1.56 -6.30 -0.67
CA ASN A 586 1.51 -5.73 0.68
C ASN A 586 0.98 -4.29 0.74
N THR A 587 0.44 -3.96 1.91
CA THR A 587 -0.06 -2.62 2.27
C THR A 587 1.03 -1.71 2.84
N SER A 588 2.32 -2.06 2.72
CA SER A 588 3.42 -1.32 3.37
C SER A 588 3.54 0.15 2.90
N SER A 589 3.10 0.48 1.69
CA SER A 589 3.06 1.89 1.25
C SER A 589 2.03 2.73 2.00
N LEU A 590 0.95 2.10 2.47
CA LEU A 590 -0.10 2.71 3.27
C LEU A 590 0.35 2.86 4.73
N GLU A 591 0.95 1.81 5.30
CA GLU A 591 1.58 1.88 6.63
C GLU A 591 2.68 2.95 6.70
N SER A 592 3.53 3.04 5.66
CA SER A 592 4.54 4.10 5.56
C SER A 592 3.90 5.49 5.49
N PHE A 593 2.75 5.64 4.84
CA PHE A 593 1.99 6.88 4.85
C PHE A 593 1.48 7.21 6.27
N PHE A 594 0.96 6.24 7.01
CA PHE A 594 0.58 6.43 8.42
C PHE A 594 1.76 6.85 9.29
N SER A 595 2.95 6.26 9.11
CA SER A 595 4.16 6.70 9.81
C SER A 595 4.49 8.17 9.50
N GLN A 596 4.32 8.62 8.25
CA GLN A 596 4.55 10.01 7.88
C GLN A 596 3.51 10.97 8.47
N ILE A 597 2.24 10.55 8.58
CA ILE A 597 1.19 11.31 9.27
C ILE A 597 1.57 11.51 10.75
N ARG A 598 1.93 10.43 11.45
CA ARG A 598 2.33 10.48 12.87
C ARG A 598 3.58 11.31 13.09
N ALA A 599 4.61 11.15 12.24
CA ALA A 599 5.85 11.95 12.34
C ALA A 599 5.60 13.46 12.19
N ARG A 600 4.46 13.86 11.62
CA ARG A 600 4.03 15.26 11.46
C ARG A 600 3.05 15.72 12.54
N ASN A 601 2.73 14.89 13.54
CA ASN A 601 1.67 15.12 14.52
C ASN A 601 0.35 15.53 13.84
N ALA A 602 0.03 14.83 12.75
CA ALA A 602 -1.15 15.04 11.92
C ALA A 602 -2.18 13.90 12.04
N ASP A 603 -2.01 13.04 13.04
CA ASP A 603 -2.87 11.91 13.42
C ASP A 603 -4.07 12.34 14.30
N THR A 604 -4.51 13.60 14.20
CA THR A 604 -5.78 14.07 14.77
C THR A 604 -6.80 14.29 13.64
N PRO A 605 -8.12 14.12 13.87
CA PRO A 605 -9.14 14.35 12.84
C PRO A 605 -9.00 15.69 12.10
N GLN A 606 -8.76 16.77 12.84
CA GLN A 606 -8.60 18.13 12.30
C GLN A 606 -7.41 18.24 11.33
N LYS A 607 -6.28 17.61 11.66
CA LYS A 607 -5.03 17.75 10.89
C LYS A 607 -4.90 16.71 9.79
N TYR A 608 -5.56 15.55 9.94
CA TYR A 608 -5.49 14.44 9.00
C TYR A 608 -5.94 14.86 7.60
N CYS A 609 -7.10 15.51 7.50
CA CYS A 609 -7.67 16.05 6.26
C CYS A 609 -6.65 16.90 5.47
N ALA A 610 -5.97 17.83 6.14
CA ALA A 610 -4.96 18.68 5.51
C ALA A 610 -3.63 17.98 5.23
N ALA A 611 -3.38 16.83 5.85
CA ALA A 611 -2.15 16.05 5.69
C ALA A 611 -2.25 15.05 4.54
N VAL A 612 -3.43 14.45 4.30
CA VAL A 612 -3.72 13.60 3.13
C VAL A 612 -3.40 14.35 1.84
N SER A 613 -3.88 15.58 1.67
CA SER A 613 -3.55 16.42 0.51
C SER A 613 -2.06 16.78 0.39
N ALA A 614 -1.41 17.08 1.53
CA ALA A 614 -0.08 17.68 1.56
C ALA A 614 1.05 16.64 1.41
N LEU A 615 0.89 15.43 1.96
CA LEU A 615 1.88 14.35 1.88
C LEU A 615 1.98 13.77 0.46
N GLU A 616 0.88 13.81 -0.28
CA GLU A 616 0.83 13.41 -1.68
C GLU A 616 1.79 14.26 -2.55
N SER A 617 2.01 15.53 -2.19
CA SER A 617 2.95 16.44 -2.86
C SER A 617 4.43 16.14 -2.55
N LYS A 618 4.70 15.41 -1.45
CA LYS A 618 6.06 15.08 -0.98
C LYS A 618 6.70 13.95 -1.81
N LYS A 619 5.90 12.99 -2.29
CA LYS A 619 6.40 11.83 -3.06
C LYS A 619 6.97 12.19 -4.43
N THR A 620 6.62 13.36 -4.97
CA THR A 620 7.27 13.91 -6.17
C THR A 620 8.73 14.29 -5.92
N MET A 621 9.13 14.54 -4.67
CA MET A 621 10.53 14.82 -4.30
C MET A 621 11.27 13.61 -3.70
N ASP A 622 10.57 12.72 -2.99
CA ASP A 622 11.17 11.49 -2.44
C ASP A 622 11.40 10.38 -3.50
N ALA A 623 10.82 10.50 -4.70
CA ALA A 623 11.22 9.71 -5.87
C ALA A 623 12.69 9.91 -6.28
N LEU A 624 13.38 10.92 -5.70
CA LEU A 624 14.82 11.16 -5.84
C LEU A 624 15.66 10.66 -4.65
N LYS A 625 15.06 10.06 -3.62
CA LYS A 625 15.78 9.61 -2.41
C LYS A 625 15.35 8.21 -2.00
N GLN A 626 15.77 7.22 -2.79
CA GLN A 626 16.03 5.89 -2.27
C GLN A 626 16.97 6.06 -1.06
N GLN A 627 16.51 5.77 0.18
CA GLN A 627 17.36 5.25 1.28
C GLN A 627 16.72 5.21 2.68
N GLN A 628 15.52 5.73 2.96
CA GLN A 628 15.07 5.84 4.37
C GLN A 628 13.70 5.20 4.68
N ASN A 629 13.49 3.95 4.28
CA ASN A 629 12.37 3.17 4.82
C ASN A 629 12.89 2.15 5.85
N ARG A 630 12.86 2.52 7.13
CA ARG A 630 13.30 1.71 8.29
C ARG A 630 12.60 0.35 8.41
N MET A 631 11.49 0.12 7.71
CA MET A 631 10.80 -1.19 7.70
C MET A 631 11.59 -2.30 6.99
N TYR A 632 12.65 -1.96 6.25
CA TYR A 632 13.44 -2.91 5.47
C TYR A 632 14.94 -2.84 5.78
N GLU A 633 15.34 -2.39 6.96
CA GLU A 633 16.74 -2.50 7.42
C GLU A 633 17.05 -3.96 7.78
N GLY A 634 17.31 -4.75 6.75
CA GLY A 634 18.07 -5.99 6.80
C GLY A 634 19.22 -5.83 5.81
N THR A 635 20.45 -5.97 6.32
CA THR A 635 21.76 -5.97 5.64
C THR A 635 21.70 -6.05 4.11
N VAL A 636 21.98 -4.93 3.44
CA VAL A 636 22.36 -4.93 2.02
C VAL A 636 23.70 -4.20 1.92
N ASP A 637 24.66 -4.89 1.32
CA ASP A 637 25.98 -4.40 0.96
C ASP A 637 25.84 -3.20 0.02
N GLU A 638 26.58 -2.11 0.26
CA GLU A 638 26.36 -0.80 -0.39
C GLU A 638 26.69 -0.78 -1.90
N ASN A 639 27.10 -1.91 -2.49
CA ASN A 639 27.66 -1.98 -3.84
C ASN A 639 26.70 -2.45 -4.96
N GLU A 640 25.43 -2.75 -4.69
CA GLU A 640 24.48 -3.26 -5.72
C GLU A 640 23.40 -2.27 -6.20
N ILE A 641 23.42 -1.01 -5.77
CA ILE A 641 22.39 -0.02 -6.14
C ILE A 641 22.89 0.88 -7.27
N GLN A 642 22.95 0.36 -8.50
CA GLN A 642 23.16 1.18 -9.70
C GLN A 642 22.29 0.86 -10.93
N VAL A 643 21.27 0.00 -10.82
CA VAL A 643 20.45 -0.35 -12.01
C VAL A 643 18.95 -0.17 -11.74
N ALA A 644 18.51 1.08 -11.64
CA ALA A 644 17.10 1.47 -11.83
C ALA A 644 16.95 3.00 -12.03
N THR A 645 17.75 3.58 -12.91
CA THR A 645 17.49 4.92 -13.46
C THR A 645 17.27 4.78 -14.96
N PHE A 646 16.06 5.15 -15.38
CA PHE A 646 15.61 5.40 -16.75
C PHE A 646 16.67 5.20 -17.84
N GLY A 647 16.53 4.11 -18.61
CA GLY A 647 17.16 4.00 -19.92
C GLY A 647 16.56 5.07 -20.83
N PHE A 648 17.36 6.09 -21.13
CA PHE A 648 17.16 6.91 -22.31
C PHE A 648 17.64 6.11 -23.52
N ASP A 649 16.86 6.16 -24.60
CA ASP A 649 17.14 5.59 -25.92
C ASP A 649 18.54 5.95 -26.42
N GLU A 650 19.44 4.97 -26.51
CA GLU A 650 20.62 5.02 -27.38
C GLU A 650 20.24 4.44 -28.75
N SER A 651 19.51 5.20 -29.55
CA SER A 651 19.26 4.83 -30.94
C SER A 651 19.35 6.02 -31.89
N VAL A 652 20.41 6.83 -31.79
CA VAL A 652 20.90 7.64 -32.92
C VAL A 652 22.41 7.87 -32.76
N GLN A 653 23.23 7.04 -33.39
CA GLN A 653 24.51 7.44 -34.01
C GLN A 653 25.15 6.22 -34.70
N SER A 654 24.70 5.95 -35.93
CA SER A 654 25.50 5.26 -36.94
C SER A 654 25.34 6.01 -38.26
N THR A 655 26.12 7.09 -38.39
CA THR A 655 26.70 7.63 -39.64
C THR A 655 27.75 8.65 -39.24
#